data_AF-A0A660R1C1-F1
#
_entry.id   AF-A0A660R1C1-F1
#
_cell.length_a   1.000
_cell.length_b   1.000
_cell.length_c   1.000
_cell.angle_alpha   90.00
_cell.angle_beta   90.00
_cell.angle_gamma   90.00
#
_symmetry.space_group_name_H-M   'P 1'
#
loop_
_entity.id
_entity.type
_entity.pdbx_description
1 polymer ?
#
loop_
_entity_poly.entity_id
_entity_poly.type
_entity_poly.pdbx_seq_one_letter_code
_entity_poly.pdbx_strand_id
1 'polypeptide(L)'
;MSTIDAGLTSGLPGLDKALRGILTGDNIVWRIDSIEEYQELVTPYCEAAVKNGRKLVYFRYARHEPLVSAEMGAEIHVLDPEKGFENFIADIHDVIKEAGLGAFYVFDCLSRLAVDWYSDEMLGNFFMLTCPYLFDMETVTYFAVYRNYHTSRAIGPIQKTTQLFLDVYRHKDELYVRPIKVQHRHSPTMNMLHVRHGEAFVPLMSSAVISEILTSAKWSGLHSDSSLGFWDSAFLQAGELLSSGEYRPDLPEKGRAIYEQLVRMVISRDESMQKLIARYFTLQDILDIRKRMIGTGLIGGKAVGMLLARAIVKKTNPRFVDLLEAQDSFFIGSDAFFTFLVRNGIWWVRQNQRDPDKFLEGAKQARRRIITGEFPDYIMKQFDEMLDYFGQSPFIVRSSSLLEDNFGNSFAGKYESVFCVNQGPREHRMQDFLAAVKRIYASSMSEQALRYRARRGMLDQDEQMALLVMRVSGTMHGHNFYPEMAGVGFSFNPYAWHESIDPKAGVMRLVFGLGTRAVDQADDDYTRIVALNAPDKRPEANFDEVAQYTQRRVDYLDLEANQEVSDYFQDLVKDAENLPIDMFASIDKTQPRSATPHRILTFDKLLGETGFVADIREILDTIEAAYNYPVDIEFTANFIDDEHYRINLLQCRPLQVHGSESIDLPDVDISAEDRIVEAHGAVVGQSRVGQIDRFIYIVPERYGQLPVNTRHEIARLIGDINHAEKKDAPECVMIIGPGRWGTSSPSLGIPVSFSDINTVSILCEIVAMHDNLVPDVSLGTHFLNELVEMKMLYLALFPNKGENYLNSAFFEEAPNKLLDLVPSAGKWEDTVRVIDAADVAKNGGIRIIADALHQTVSCYFDRQ
;
A
#
# COMPACT_ATOMS: atom_id res chain seq x y z
N MET A 1 -10.78 -40.99 -7.76
CA MET A 1 -10.25 -41.10 -6.39
C MET A 1 -9.10 -42.08 -6.45
N SER A 2 -7.86 -41.61 -6.69
CA SER A 2 -6.70 -42.48 -6.53
C SER A 2 -6.45 -42.65 -5.04
N THR A 3 -6.39 -43.91 -4.61
CA THR A 3 -5.87 -44.29 -3.31
C THR A 3 -4.43 -43.78 -3.20
N ILE A 4 -4.15 -42.95 -2.20
CA ILE A 4 -2.79 -42.47 -1.89
C ILE A 4 -1.96 -43.71 -1.54
N ASP A 5 -1.08 -44.12 -2.45
CA ASP A 5 -0.10 -45.17 -2.19
C ASP A 5 0.93 -44.62 -1.18
N ALA A 6 0.96 -45.20 0.02
CA ALA A 6 1.83 -44.77 1.12
C ALA A 6 3.34 -44.92 0.79
N GLY A 7 3.69 -45.59 -0.32
CA GLY A 7 5.06 -45.70 -0.81
C GLY A 7 5.55 -44.58 -1.72
N LEU A 8 4.69 -43.62 -2.12
CA LEU A 8 5.05 -42.49 -2.98
C LEU A 8 5.46 -41.28 -2.13
N THR A 9 6.68 -40.77 -2.35
CA THR A 9 7.29 -39.75 -1.49
C THR A 9 8.38 -38.99 -2.22
N SER A 10 8.61 -37.74 -1.80
CA SER A 10 9.80 -36.95 -2.15
C SER A 10 11.03 -37.37 -1.33
N GLY A 11 10.90 -38.34 -0.43
CA GLY A 11 11.88 -38.65 0.61
C GLY A 11 11.91 -37.64 1.76
N LEU A 12 11.10 -36.58 1.67
CA LEU A 12 10.98 -35.54 2.68
C LEU A 12 9.55 -35.53 3.23
N PRO A 13 9.24 -36.26 4.31
CA PRO A 13 7.87 -36.40 4.82
C PRO A 13 7.18 -35.06 5.14
N GLY A 14 7.93 -34.09 5.66
CA GLY A 14 7.42 -32.74 5.92
C GLY A 14 7.03 -32.00 4.65
N LEU A 15 7.80 -32.17 3.56
CA LEU A 15 7.50 -31.57 2.27
C LEU A 15 6.29 -32.26 1.62
N ASP A 16 6.21 -33.60 1.69
CA ASP A 16 5.05 -34.35 1.20
C ASP A 16 3.77 -33.84 1.87
N LYS A 17 3.82 -33.61 3.19
CA LYS A 17 2.69 -33.03 3.93
C LYS A 17 2.33 -31.62 3.43
N ALA A 18 3.33 -30.75 3.24
CA ALA A 18 3.13 -29.38 2.74
C ALA A 18 2.51 -29.37 1.33
N LEU A 19 2.92 -30.30 0.47
CA LEU A 19 2.44 -30.45 -0.91
C LEU A 19 1.13 -31.23 -1.02
N ARG A 20 0.57 -31.77 0.08
CA ARG A 20 -0.60 -32.67 0.09
C ARG A 20 -0.36 -34.02 -0.61
N GLY A 21 0.86 -34.54 -0.48
CA GLY A 21 1.30 -35.87 -0.91
C GLY A 21 1.87 -35.92 -2.32
N ILE A 22 2.73 -36.90 -2.60
CA ILE A 22 3.21 -37.20 -3.96
C ILE A 22 2.26 -38.21 -4.61
N LEU A 23 1.99 -38.00 -5.90
CA LEU A 23 1.07 -38.80 -6.71
C LEU A 23 1.88 -39.58 -7.75
N THR A 24 1.26 -40.66 -8.21
CA THR A 24 1.77 -41.48 -9.30
C THR A 24 1.95 -40.65 -10.56
N GLY A 25 3.11 -40.79 -11.23
CA GLY A 25 3.47 -40.03 -12.42
C GLY A 25 4.09 -38.65 -12.14
N ASP A 26 4.25 -38.25 -10.88
CA ASP A 26 4.79 -36.92 -10.56
C ASP A 26 6.24 -36.77 -11.04
N ASN A 27 6.41 -35.83 -11.96
CA ASN A 27 7.72 -35.25 -12.28
C ASN A 27 7.94 -34.03 -11.38
N ILE A 28 9.03 -34.06 -10.60
CA ILE A 28 9.41 -33.02 -9.64
C ILE A 28 10.64 -32.31 -10.15
N VAL A 29 10.45 -31.06 -10.57
CA VAL A 29 11.53 -30.20 -11.07
C VAL A 29 11.96 -29.23 -9.99
N TRP A 30 13.23 -29.31 -9.61
CA TRP A 30 13.87 -28.44 -8.63
C TRP A 30 14.66 -27.34 -9.32
N ARG A 31 14.33 -26.08 -9.02
CA ARG A 31 15.10 -24.92 -9.45
C ARG A 31 16.04 -24.47 -8.33
N ILE A 32 17.34 -24.66 -8.57
CA ILE A 32 18.42 -24.58 -7.58
C ILE A 32 19.45 -23.50 -7.95
N ASP A 33 20.22 -23.02 -6.97
CA ASP A 33 21.36 -22.13 -7.20
C ASP A 33 22.68 -22.92 -7.30
N SER A 34 22.78 -24.08 -6.63
CA SER A 34 23.98 -24.92 -6.63
C SER A 34 23.66 -26.42 -6.69
N ILE A 35 24.62 -27.25 -7.13
CA ILE A 35 24.40 -28.70 -7.24
C ILE A 35 24.37 -29.38 -5.87
N GLU A 36 25.05 -28.80 -4.89
CA GLU A 36 25.08 -29.25 -3.50
C GLU A 36 23.69 -29.17 -2.86
N GLU A 37 22.89 -28.15 -3.21
CA GLU A 37 21.48 -28.05 -2.79
C GLU A 37 20.66 -29.20 -3.36
N TYR A 38 20.88 -29.57 -4.62
CA TYR A 38 20.17 -30.69 -5.23
C TYR A 38 20.59 -32.03 -4.63
N GLN A 39 21.87 -32.22 -4.32
CA GLN A 39 22.36 -33.41 -3.63
C GLN A 39 21.64 -33.64 -2.30
N GLU A 40 21.41 -32.57 -1.52
CA GLU A 40 20.71 -32.63 -0.23
C GLU A 40 19.25 -33.10 -0.36
N LEU A 41 18.63 -32.87 -1.52
CA LEU A 41 17.26 -33.29 -1.84
C LEU A 41 17.20 -34.69 -2.45
N VAL A 42 18.18 -35.05 -3.28
CA VAL A 42 18.28 -36.37 -3.95
C VAL A 42 18.58 -37.47 -2.95
N THR A 43 19.44 -37.22 -1.96
CA THR A 43 19.87 -38.23 -0.97
C THR A 43 18.68 -38.85 -0.22
N PRO A 44 17.81 -38.10 0.47
CA PRO A 44 16.67 -38.67 1.19
C PRO A 44 15.63 -39.30 0.24
N TYR A 45 15.48 -38.79 -0.98
CA TYR A 45 14.63 -39.37 -2.01
C TYR A 45 15.07 -40.79 -2.41
N CYS A 46 16.37 -40.98 -2.63
CA CYS A 46 16.95 -42.29 -2.97
C CYS A 46 16.82 -43.28 -1.81
N GLU A 47 17.12 -42.85 -0.59
CA GLU A 47 16.98 -43.68 0.62
C GLU A 47 15.53 -44.15 0.81
N ALA A 48 14.56 -43.27 0.58
CA ALA A 48 13.14 -43.60 0.68
C ALA A 48 12.70 -44.58 -0.41
N ALA A 49 13.19 -44.42 -1.65
CA ALA A 49 12.90 -45.34 -2.75
C ALA A 49 13.34 -46.77 -2.41
N VAL A 50 14.58 -46.94 -1.93
CA VAL A 50 15.14 -48.24 -1.54
C VAL A 50 14.39 -48.83 -0.35
N LYS A 51 14.11 -48.01 0.67
CA LYS A 51 13.35 -48.43 1.86
C LYS A 51 11.95 -48.93 1.50
N ASN A 52 11.31 -48.32 0.50
CA ASN A 52 9.98 -48.70 0.02
C ASN A 52 10.02 -49.85 -1.01
N GLY A 53 11.20 -50.44 -1.27
CA GLY A 53 11.38 -51.54 -2.23
C GLY A 53 11.11 -51.13 -3.68
N ARG A 54 11.24 -49.84 -4.01
CA ARG A 54 11.06 -49.31 -5.36
C ARG A 54 12.36 -49.41 -6.14
N LYS A 55 12.26 -49.70 -7.43
CA LYS A 55 13.42 -49.68 -8.34
C LYS A 55 13.89 -48.23 -8.50
N LEU A 56 15.17 -47.97 -8.21
CA LEU A 56 15.79 -46.65 -8.33
C LEU A 56 16.73 -46.61 -9.54
N VAL A 57 16.52 -45.68 -10.46
CA VAL A 57 17.31 -45.52 -11.68
C VAL A 57 17.89 -44.11 -11.71
N TYR A 58 19.20 -44.00 -11.98
CA TYR A 58 19.91 -42.72 -12.06
C TYR A 58 20.50 -42.52 -13.47
N PHE A 59 20.06 -41.49 -14.17
CA PHE A 59 20.61 -41.08 -15.45
C PHE A 59 21.70 -40.04 -15.25
N ARG A 60 22.94 -40.42 -15.59
CA ARG A 60 24.12 -39.58 -15.48
C ARG A 60 24.59 -39.12 -16.85
N TYR A 61 24.75 -37.82 -17.04
CA TYR A 61 25.28 -37.21 -18.26
C TYR A 61 26.08 -35.93 -17.99
N ALA A 62 26.01 -35.36 -16.79
CA ALA A 62 26.69 -34.14 -16.43
C ALA A 62 28.07 -34.40 -15.80
N ARG A 63 28.94 -33.38 -15.86
CA ARG A 63 30.33 -33.42 -15.37
C ARG A 63 30.48 -33.12 -13.88
N HIS A 64 29.39 -32.89 -13.15
CA HIS A 64 29.46 -32.75 -11.69
C HIS A 64 29.69 -34.10 -11.01
N GLU A 65 30.01 -34.07 -9.72
CA GLU A 65 30.09 -35.29 -8.91
C GLU A 65 28.78 -36.09 -9.01
N PRO A 66 28.84 -37.44 -9.07
CA PRO A 66 27.65 -38.26 -9.18
C PRO A 66 26.71 -38.02 -8.00
N LEU A 67 25.43 -37.84 -8.30
CA LEU A 67 24.43 -37.55 -7.27
C LEU A 67 24.07 -38.80 -6.46
N VAL A 68 24.19 -39.96 -7.10
CA VAL A 68 23.84 -41.26 -6.54
C VAL A 68 24.95 -42.26 -6.84
N SER A 69 25.29 -43.11 -5.88
CA SER A 69 26.26 -44.20 -6.02
C SER A 69 25.55 -45.56 -6.13
N ALA A 70 26.20 -46.55 -6.74
CA ALA A 70 25.66 -47.90 -6.83
C ALA A 70 25.49 -48.56 -5.44
N GLU A 71 26.27 -48.11 -4.45
CA GLU A 71 26.16 -48.54 -3.06
C GLU A 71 24.82 -48.14 -2.42
N MET A 72 24.17 -47.10 -2.94
CA MET A 72 22.81 -46.68 -2.55
C MET A 72 21.71 -47.48 -3.28
N GLY A 73 22.03 -48.58 -3.97
CA GLY A 73 21.04 -49.46 -4.60
C GLY A 73 20.43 -48.93 -5.91
N ALA A 74 21.04 -47.90 -6.51
CA ALA A 74 20.61 -47.32 -7.78
C ALA A 74 21.20 -48.05 -8.99
N GLU A 75 20.38 -48.26 -10.03
CA GLU A 75 20.84 -48.64 -11.36
C GLU A 75 21.31 -47.39 -12.11
N ILE A 76 22.62 -47.28 -12.36
CA ILE A 76 23.23 -46.09 -12.95
C ILE A 76 23.43 -46.28 -14.45
N HIS A 77 22.83 -45.39 -15.25
CA HIS A 77 23.01 -45.33 -16.69
C HIS A 77 23.78 -44.06 -17.06
N VAL A 78 25.00 -44.25 -17.57
CA VAL A 78 25.83 -43.14 -18.07
C VAL A 78 25.50 -42.90 -19.53
N LEU A 79 25.00 -41.71 -19.83
CA LEU A 79 24.56 -41.27 -21.14
C LEU A 79 25.51 -40.19 -21.69
N ASP A 80 25.58 -40.12 -23.00
CA ASP A 80 26.45 -39.20 -23.73
C ASP A 80 25.59 -38.27 -24.61
N PRO A 81 25.35 -37.02 -24.19
CA PRO A 81 24.56 -36.05 -24.94
C PRO A 81 25.12 -35.73 -26.34
N GLU A 82 26.41 -35.97 -26.58
CA GLU A 82 27.08 -35.67 -27.85
C GLU A 82 26.73 -36.68 -28.96
N LYS A 83 26.14 -37.84 -28.62
CA LYS A 83 25.66 -38.85 -29.60
C LYS A 83 24.45 -38.40 -30.44
N GLY A 84 23.91 -37.22 -30.14
CA GLY A 84 22.76 -36.64 -30.83
C GLY A 84 21.45 -36.84 -30.05
N PHE A 85 20.56 -35.86 -30.18
CA PHE A 85 19.33 -35.75 -29.42
C PHE A 85 18.40 -36.97 -29.51
N GLU A 86 18.20 -37.52 -30.71
CA GLU A 86 17.30 -38.67 -30.92
C GLU A 86 17.82 -39.94 -30.23
N ASN A 87 19.13 -40.22 -30.37
CA ASN A 87 19.76 -41.37 -29.73
C ASN A 87 19.70 -41.24 -28.20
N PHE A 88 19.96 -40.04 -27.68
CA PHE A 88 19.89 -39.76 -26.24
C PHE A 88 18.50 -40.02 -25.66
N ILE A 89 17.43 -39.59 -26.34
CA ILE A 89 16.05 -39.87 -25.91
C ILE A 89 15.72 -41.35 -26.03
N ALA A 90 16.13 -42.01 -27.12
CA ALA A 90 15.89 -43.43 -27.32
C ALA A 90 16.52 -44.27 -26.19
N ASP A 91 17.77 -44.00 -25.85
CA ASP A 91 18.48 -44.68 -24.76
C ASP A 91 17.75 -44.51 -23.41
N ILE A 92 17.24 -43.31 -23.11
CA ILE A 92 16.46 -43.04 -21.89
C ILE A 92 15.13 -43.81 -21.91
N HIS A 93 14.40 -43.76 -23.03
CA HIS A 93 13.09 -44.40 -23.15
C HIS A 93 13.17 -45.92 -23.07
N ASP A 94 14.23 -46.52 -23.62
CA ASP A 94 14.48 -47.96 -23.54
C ASP A 94 14.72 -48.38 -22.09
N VAL A 95 15.55 -47.64 -21.34
CA VAL A 95 15.78 -47.89 -19.90
C VAL A 95 14.49 -47.72 -19.08
N ILE A 96 13.71 -46.67 -19.33
CA ILE A 96 12.43 -46.46 -18.65
C ILE A 96 11.47 -47.63 -18.92
N LYS A 97 11.40 -48.08 -20.18
CA LYS A 97 10.56 -49.21 -20.59
C LYS A 97 10.96 -50.51 -19.91
N GLU A 98 12.26 -50.80 -19.81
CA GLU A 98 12.79 -51.99 -19.17
C GLU A 98 12.60 -52.00 -17.65
N ALA A 99 12.65 -50.83 -17.01
CA ALA A 99 12.45 -50.69 -15.57
C ALA A 99 10.99 -50.93 -15.13
N GLY A 100 10.01 -50.67 -16.00
CA GLY A 100 8.59 -50.93 -15.75
C GLY A 100 7.88 -49.84 -14.94
N LEU A 101 6.62 -50.10 -14.55
CA LEU A 101 5.75 -49.13 -13.89
C LEU A 101 6.18 -48.82 -12.45
N GLY A 102 6.04 -47.56 -12.03
CA GLY A 102 6.21 -47.15 -10.63
C GLY A 102 7.65 -47.09 -10.12
N ALA A 103 8.63 -47.05 -11.02
CA ALA A 103 10.05 -46.85 -10.68
C ALA A 103 10.34 -45.38 -10.29
N PHE A 104 11.42 -45.19 -9.54
CA PHE A 104 11.90 -43.90 -9.07
C PHE A 104 13.11 -43.49 -9.90
N TYR A 105 13.10 -42.28 -10.43
CA TYR A 105 14.16 -41.78 -11.30
C TYR A 105 14.83 -40.54 -10.74
N VAL A 106 16.15 -40.45 -10.92
CA VAL A 106 16.94 -39.24 -10.71
C VAL A 106 17.64 -38.91 -12.02
N PHE A 107 17.57 -37.65 -12.42
CA PHE A 107 18.34 -37.11 -13.54
C PHE A 107 19.38 -36.13 -13.01
N ASP A 108 20.54 -36.09 -13.67
CA ASP A 108 21.49 -35.00 -13.53
C ASP A 108 20.86 -33.63 -13.84
N CYS A 109 21.51 -32.54 -13.44
CA CYS A 109 20.98 -31.20 -13.69
C CYS A 109 20.80 -30.97 -15.21
N LEU A 110 19.54 -30.77 -15.62
CA LEU A 110 19.12 -30.60 -17.00
C LEU A 110 19.79 -29.41 -17.67
N SER A 111 20.19 -28.40 -16.89
CA SER A 111 20.85 -27.21 -17.42
C SER A 111 22.14 -27.49 -18.16
N ARG A 112 22.78 -28.63 -17.91
CA ARG A 112 23.99 -29.04 -18.64
C ARG A 112 23.69 -29.52 -20.06
N LEU A 113 22.52 -30.09 -20.30
CA LEU A 113 22.10 -30.51 -21.65
C LEU A 113 22.01 -29.33 -22.62
N ALA A 114 21.59 -28.15 -22.14
CA ALA A 114 21.57 -26.95 -22.99
C ALA A 114 22.98 -26.49 -23.40
N VAL A 115 24.00 -26.76 -22.57
CA VAL A 115 25.41 -26.49 -22.89
C VAL A 115 25.90 -27.47 -23.96
N ASP A 116 25.61 -28.75 -23.79
CA ASP A 116 26.07 -29.80 -24.71
C ASP A 116 25.36 -29.73 -26.08
N TRP A 117 24.10 -29.32 -26.12
CA TRP A 117 23.32 -29.11 -27.36
C TRP A 117 23.36 -27.68 -27.89
N TYR A 118 24.02 -26.75 -27.19
CA TYR A 118 24.08 -25.33 -27.51
C TYR A 118 22.68 -24.70 -27.77
N SER A 119 21.64 -25.18 -27.08
CA SER A 119 20.25 -24.75 -27.32
C SER A 119 19.31 -24.97 -26.12
N ASP A 120 18.69 -23.88 -25.67
CA ASP A 120 17.59 -23.89 -24.69
C ASP A 120 16.33 -24.57 -25.24
N GLU A 121 16.05 -24.43 -26.54
CA GLU A 121 14.86 -25.04 -27.16
C GLU A 121 14.95 -26.57 -27.17
N MET A 122 16.15 -27.11 -27.40
CA MET A 122 16.37 -28.56 -27.37
C MET A 122 16.18 -29.12 -25.96
N LEU A 123 16.61 -28.40 -24.92
CA LEU A 123 16.32 -28.77 -23.54
C LEU A 123 14.80 -28.81 -23.26
N GLY A 124 14.06 -27.79 -23.69
CA GLY A 124 12.60 -27.77 -23.57
C GLY A 124 11.93 -28.94 -24.30
N ASN A 125 12.38 -29.24 -25.51
CA ASN A 125 11.89 -30.36 -26.32
C ASN A 125 12.18 -31.72 -25.67
N PHE A 126 13.38 -31.92 -25.13
CA PHE A 126 13.73 -33.12 -24.37
C PHE A 126 12.73 -33.34 -23.24
N PHE A 127 12.49 -32.31 -22.43
CA PHE A 127 11.60 -32.42 -21.30
C PHE A 127 10.15 -32.71 -21.73
N MET A 128 9.67 -32.08 -22.81
CA MET A 128 8.33 -32.32 -23.35
C MET A 128 8.13 -33.74 -23.92
N LEU A 129 9.20 -34.42 -24.32
CA LEU A 129 9.12 -35.79 -24.84
C LEU A 129 9.25 -36.83 -23.71
N THR A 130 10.16 -36.60 -22.76
CA THR A 130 10.48 -37.55 -21.69
C THR A 130 9.49 -37.47 -20.52
N CYS A 131 9.05 -36.27 -20.13
CA CYS A 131 8.17 -36.05 -18.97
C CYS A 131 6.79 -36.72 -19.12
N PRO A 132 6.08 -36.60 -20.26
CA PRO A 132 4.82 -37.33 -20.46
C PRO A 132 5.00 -38.85 -20.47
N TYR A 133 6.12 -39.34 -21.00
CA TYR A 133 6.39 -40.78 -21.02
C TYR A 133 6.62 -41.34 -19.60
N LEU A 134 7.36 -40.60 -18.76
CA LEU A 134 7.50 -40.92 -17.34
C LEU A 134 6.16 -40.87 -16.58
N PHE A 135 5.33 -39.88 -16.89
CA PHE A 135 3.99 -39.76 -16.32
C PHE A 135 3.12 -41.00 -16.65
N ASP A 136 3.10 -41.42 -17.92
CA ASP A 136 2.38 -42.62 -18.39
C ASP A 136 2.90 -43.91 -17.77
N MET A 137 4.19 -43.94 -17.42
CA MET A 137 4.85 -45.07 -16.74
C MET A 137 4.66 -45.05 -15.21
N GLU A 138 3.80 -44.16 -14.70
CA GLU A 138 3.40 -44.10 -13.29
C GLU A 138 4.60 -43.84 -12.34
N THR A 139 5.65 -43.18 -12.82
CA THR A 139 6.91 -43.00 -12.10
C THR A 139 6.86 -41.87 -11.07
N VAL A 140 7.87 -41.80 -10.20
CA VAL A 140 8.22 -40.55 -9.50
C VAL A 140 9.61 -40.17 -9.97
N THR A 141 9.80 -38.91 -10.40
CA THR A 141 11.06 -38.52 -11.04
C THR A 141 11.57 -37.17 -10.55
N TYR A 142 12.86 -37.11 -10.23
CA TYR A 142 13.58 -35.88 -9.88
C TYR A 142 14.36 -35.32 -11.05
N PHE A 143 14.16 -34.03 -11.30
CA PHE A 143 14.92 -33.21 -12.22
C PHE A 143 15.43 -31.96 -11.52
N ALA A 144 16.53 -31.40 -12.01
CA ALA A 144 17.03 -30.11 -11.57
C ALA A 144 17.32 -29.16 -12.74
N VAL A 145 17.11 -27.86 -12.51
CA VAL A 145 17.52 -26.77 -13.40
C VAL A 145 18.16 -25.64 -12.59
N TYR A 146 19.21 -25.01 -13.11
CA TYR A 146 19.80 -23.83 -12.49
C TYR A 146 18.88 -22.61 -12.64
N ARG A 147 18.79 -21.84 -11.57
CA ARG A 147 18.11 -20.55 -11.54
C ARG A 147 18.83 -19.54 -12.46
N ASN A 148 18.05 -18.74 -13.17
CA ASN A 148 18.52 -17.67 -14.07
C ASN A 148 19.50 -18.11 -15.17
N TYR A 149 19.52 -19.40 -15.51
CA TYR A 149 20.46 -19.94 -16.48
C TYR A 149 19.85 -20.06 -17.89
N HIS A 150 18.54 -20.25 -17.97
CA HIS A 150 17.83 -20.48 -19.23
C HIS A 150 16.81 -19.39 -19.54
N THR A 151 16.57 -19.19 -20.83
CA THR A 151 15.51 -18.33 -21.34
C THR A 151 14.11 -18.91 -21.10
N SER A 152 13.10 -18.08 -21.31
CA SER A 152 11.69 -18.48 -21.22
C SER A 152 11.31 -19.61 -22.19
N ARG A 153 12.11 -19.84 -23.24
CA ARG A 153 11.91 -20.91 -24.24
C ARG A 153 12.16 -22.31 -23.71
N ALA A 154 13.05 -22.48 -22.72
CA ALA A 154 13.24 -23.76 -22.04
C ALA A 154 12.33 -23.89 -20.81
N ILE A 155 12.30 -22.85 -19.98
CA ILE A 155 11.59 -22.89 -18.69
C ILE A 155 10.07 -22.99 -18.87
N GLY A 156 9.49 -22.25 -19.83
CA GLY A 156 8.06 -22.26 -20.10
C GLY A 156 7.51 -23.67 -20.40
N PRO A 157 8.07 -24.40 -21.39
CA PRO A 157 7.72 -25.80 -21.65
C PRO A 157 7.89 -26.73 -20.45
N ILE A 158 9.00 -26.61 -19.69
CA ILE A 158 9.26 -27.44 -18.50
C ILE A 158 8.17 -27.21 -17.45
N GLN A 159 7.91 -25.95 -17.08
CA GLN A 159 6.91 -25.58 -16.10
C GLN A 159 5.49 -25.98 -16.53
N LYS A 160 5.16 -25.88 -17.84
CA LYS A 160 3.86 -26.32 -18.37
C LYS A 160 3.67 -27.84 -18.30
N THR A 161 4.73 -28.61 -18.55
CA THR A 161 4.66 -30.08 -18.67
C THR A 161 4.75 -30.79 -17.32
N THR A 162 5.59 -30.30 -16.40
CA THR A 162 5.85 -30.95 -15.11
C THR A 162 4.64 -30.91 -14.16
N GLN A 163 4.54 -31.87 -13.25
CA GLN A 163 3.48 -31.90 -12.22
C GLN A 163 3.85 -31.00 -11.04
N LEU A 164 5.12 -31.00 -10.65
CA LEU A 164 5.65 -30.14 -9.59
C LEU A 164 6.85 -29.34 -10.11
N PHE A 165 6.84 -28.04 -9.81
CA PHE A 165 7.97 -27.13 -10.05
C PHE A 165 8.24 -26.36 -8.76
N LEU A 166 9.41 -26.57 -8.17
CA LEU A 166 9.77 -26.12 -6.83
C LEU A 166 11.05 -25.28 -6.88
N ASP A 167 11.04 -24.11 -6.25
CA ASP A 167 12.23 -23.30 -6.04
C ASP A 167 12.91 -23.63 -4.72
N VAL A 168 14.25 -23.65 -4.72
CA VAL A 168 15.06 -23.88 -3.53
C VAL A 168 15.91 -22.65 -3.24
N TYR A 169 15.89 -22.14 -2.02
CA TYR A 169 16.67 -20.99 -1.60
C TYR A 169 17.48 -21.32 -0.36
N ARG A 170 18.64 -20.67 -0.19
CA ARG A 170 19.42 -20.71 1.03
C ARG A 170 19.63 -19.30 1.56
N HIS A 171 19.27 -19.07 2.82
CA HIS A 171 19.44 -17.80 3.50
C HIS A 171 19.79 -18.04 4.97
N LYS A 172 20.85 -17.40 5.48
CA LYS A 172 21.35 -17.58 6.87
C LYS A 172 21.49 -19.06 7.30
N ASP A 173 22.06 -19.88 6.42
CA ASP A 173 22.26 -21.34 6.59
C ASP A 173 20.99 -22.21 6.67
N GLU A 174 19.79 -21.62 6.49
CA GLU A 174 18.54 -22.37 6.38
C GLU A 174 18.15 -22.64 4.92
N LEU A 175 17.50 -23.79 4.69
CA LEU A 175 16.97 -24.19 3.39
C LEU A 175 15.49 -23.83 3.32
N TYR A 176 15.11 -23.13 2.25
CA TYR A 176 13.73 -22.76 1.97
C TYR A 176 13.28 -23.38 0.66
N VAL A 177 12.04 -23.88 0.61
CA VAL A 177 11.42 -24.43 -0.59
C VAL A 177 10.14 -23.67 -0.89
N ARG A 178 9.96 -23.25 -2.13
CA ARG A 178 8.76 -22.57 -2.61
C ARG A 178 8.14 -23.31 -3.79
N PRO A 179 6.95 -23.87 -3.63
CA PRO A 179 6.22 -24.43 -4.76
C PRO A 179 5.74 -23.34 -5.72
N ILE A 180 6.15 -23.43 -6.98
CA ILE A 180 5.72 -22.54 -8.08
C ILE A 180 4.54 -23.17 -8.82
N LYS A 181 4.58 -24.50 -8.98
CA LYS A 181 3.49 -25.28 -9.56
C LYS A 181 3.32 -26.56 -8.75
N VAL A 182 2.07 -26.84 -8.36
CA VAL A 182 1.66 -28.13 -7.81
C VAL A 182 0.35 -28.53 -8.50
N GLN A 183 0.40 -29.56 -9.32
CA GLN A 183 -0.75 -29.98 -10.11
C GLN A 183 -1.75 -30.80 -9.28
N HIS A 184 -3.05 -30.55 -9.47
CA HIS A 184 -4.17 -31.30 -8.87
C HIS A 184 -4.27 -31.27 -7.33
N ARG A 185 -3.62 -30.32 -6.66
CA ARG A 185 -3.62 -30.18 -5.19
C ARG A 185 -3.80 -28.73 -4.77
N HIS A 186 -4.31 -28.52 -3.56
CA HIS A 186 -4.55 -27.17 -3.03
C HIS A 186 -4.39 -27.11 -1.51
N SER A 187 -3.80 -26.02 -1.02
CA SER A 187 -3.78 -25.60 0.39
C SER A 187 -3.57 -24.08 0.43
N PRO A 188 -4.12 -23.33 1.41
CA PRO A 188 -3.94 -21.87 1.50
C PRO A 188 -2.47 -21.43 1.55
N THR A 189 -1.59 -22.26 2.12
CA THR A 189 -0.16 -21.97 2.27
C THR A 189 0.73 -22.67 1.25
N MET A 190 0.18 -23.47 0.33
CA MET A 190 0.97 -24.41 -0.49
C MET A 190 2.04 -23.71 -1.33
N ASN A 191 1.73 -22.58 -1.95
CA ASN A 191 2.68 -21.86 -2.81
C ASN A 191 3.38 -20.71 -2.07
N MET A 192 3.37 -20.73 -0.73
CA MET A 192 4.21 -19.87 0.10
C MET A 192 5.64 -20.43 0.18
N LEU A 193 6.55 -19.61 0.71
CA LEU A 193 7.91 -20.03 1.03
C LEU A 193 7.90 -20.87 2.31
N HIS A 194 8.47 -22.08 2.28
CA HIS A 194 8.51 -22.98 3.43
C HIS A 194 9.95 -23.12 3.92
N VAL A 195 10.18 -22.95 5.23
CA VAL A 195 11.49 -23.19 5.86
C VAL A 195 11.60 -24.64 6.33
N ARG A 196 12.78 -25.25 6.14
CA ARG A 196 13.08 -26.59 6.65
C ARG A 196 13.60 -26.52 8.08
N HIS A 197 12.81 -26.99 9.04
CA HIS A 197 13.23 -27.20 10.43
C HIS A 197 13.24 -28.71 10.74
N GLY A 198 14.43 -29.30 10.75
CA GLY A 198 14.58 -30.76 10.89
C GLY A 198 13.91 -31.50 9.72
N GLU A 199 12.90 -32.33 10.03
CA GLU A 199 12.10 -33.05 9.02
C GLU A 199 10.84 -32.27 8.57
N ALA A 200 10.50 -31.16 9.22
CA ALA A 200 9.30 -30.39 8.92
C ALA A 200 9.58 -29.26 7.91
N PHE A 201 8.61 -29.02 7.03
CA PHE A 201 8.56 -27.84 6.16
C PHE A 201 7.42 -26.94 6.63
N VAL A 202 7.77 -25.81 7.24
CA VAL A 202 6.80 -24.89 7.85
C VAL A 202 6.63 -23.68 6.94
N PRO A 203 5.39 -23.32 6.53
CA PRO A 203 5.18 -22.12 5.73
C PRO A 203 5.58 -20.88 6.53
N LEU A 204 6.29 -19.96 5.89
CA LEU A 204 6.56 -18.65 6.47
C LEU A 204 5.29 -17.81 6.41
N MET A 205 4.86 -17.32 7.58
CA MET A 205 3.61 -16.59 7.74
C MET A 205 3.82 -15.07 7.74
N SER A 206 5.05 -14.60 8.00
CA SER A 206 5.41 -13.18 8.07
C SER A 206 5.88 -12.65 6.71
N SER A 207 5.20 -11.61 6.20
CA SER A 207 5.61 -10.93 4.97
C SER A 207 6.99 -10.28 5.07
N ALA A 208 7.40 -9.85 6.27
CA ALA A 208 8.68 -9.20 6.53
C ALA A 208 9.85 -10.15 6.23
N VAL A 209 9.75 -11.38 6.75
CA VAL A 209 10.76 -12.44 6.55
C VAL A 209 10.77 -12.91 5.09
N ILE A 210 9.58 -13.12 4.49
CA ILE A 210 9.48 -13.50 3.07
C ILE A 210 10.13 -12.44 2.17
N SER A 211 9.84 -11.16 2.41
CA SER A 211 10.39 -10.05 1.62
C SER A 211 11.91 -9.96 1.78
N GLU A 212 12.45 -10.13 2.98
CA GLU A 212 13.90 -10.19 3.22
C GLU A 212 14.56 -11.32 2.40
N ILE A 213 14.00 -12.54 2.44
CA ILE A 213 14.57 -13.69 1.73
C ILE A 213 14.48 -13.47 0.21
N LEU A 214 13.31 -13.11 -0.32
CA LEU A 214 13.10 -12.97 -1.77
C LEU A 214 13.81 -11.76 -2.38
N THR A 215 14.07 -10.71 -1.60
CA THR A 215 14.89 -9.56 -2.06
C THR A 215 16.38 -9.87 -2.02
N SER A 216 16.84 -10.71 -1.07
CA SER A 216 18.23 -11.16 -1.00
C SER A 216 18.59 -12.21 -2.05
N ALA A 217 17.60 -12.99 -2.50
CA ALA A 217 17.78 -13.99 -3.55
C ALA A 217 18.16 -13.33 -4.88
N LYS A 218 19.08 -13.93 -5.64
CA LYS A 218 19.48 -13.49 -6.98
C LYS A 218 18.30 -13.69 -7.96
N TRP A 219 17.31 -12.81 -7.96
CA TRP A 219 16.20 -12.86 -8.92
C TRP A 219 16.60 -12.12 -10.22
N SER A 220 16.39 -12.72 -11.39
CA SER A 220 16.87 -12.21 -12.69
C SER A 220 16.11 -10.99 -13.23
N GLY A 221 15.04 -10.54 -12.57
CA GLY A 221 14.16 -9.49 -13.08
C GLY A 221 13.10 -10.04 -14.05
N LEU A 222 12.25 -9.15 -14.54
CA LEU A 222 11.25 -9.48 -15.58
C LEU A 222 11.93 -9.67 -16.95
N HIS A 223 11.67 -10.79 -17.62
CA HIS A 223 12.29 -11.15 -18.91
C HIS A 223 11.41 -10.74 -20.10
N SER A 224 11.70 -9.61 -20.72
CA SER A 224 11.22 -9.32 -22.08
C SER A 224 12.25 -9.76 -23.11
N ASP A 225 11.97 -10.86 -23.81
CA ASP A 225 12.70 -11.24 -25.03
C ASP A 225 12.37 -10.22 -26.13
N SER A 226 13.11 -9.12 -26.20
CA SER A 226 13.08 -8.21 -27.36
C SER A 226 14.40 -7.47 -27.52
N SER A 227 14.79 -7.28 -28.79
CA SER A 227 16.00 -6.60 -29.28
C SER A 227 16.44 -5.37 -28.46
N LEU A 228 17.76 -5.15 -28.35
CA LEU A 228 18.41 -3.97 -27.75
C LEU A 228 17.80 -2.65 -28.26
N GLY A 229 16.75 -2.19 -27.60
CA GLY A 229 16.15 -0.88 -27.79
C GLY A 229 16.95 0.21 -27.08
N PHE A 230 16.58 1.47 -27.32
CA PHE A 230 17.20 2.63 -26.65
C PHE A 230 17.19 2.49 -25.12
N TRP A 231 16.07 2.01 -24.56
CA TRP A 231 15.94 1.76 -23.12
C TRP A 231 16.92 0.71 -22.62
N ASP A 232 16.88 -0.49 -23.21
CA ASP A 232 17.69 -1.61 -22.75
C ASP A 232 19.19 -1.35 -22.94
N SER A 233 19.58 -0.59 -23.96
CA SER A 233 20.97 -0.16 -24.14
C SER A 233 21.45 0.76 -23.01
N ALA A 234 20.64 1.70 -22.54
CA ALA A 234 21.01 2.60 -21.44
C ALA A 234 21.18 1.82 -20.12
N PHE A 235 20.30 0.85 -19.84
CA PHE A 235 20.42 -0.01 -18.66
C PHE A 235 21.59 -0.99 -18.74
N LEU A 236 21.87 -1.54 -19.93
CA LEU A 236 23.03 -2.40 -20.14
C LEU A 236 24.33 -1.64 -19.89
N GLN A 237 24.47 -0.43 -20.45
CA GLN A 237 25.63 0.44 -20.21
C GLN A 237 25.81 0.76 -18.73
N ALA A 238 24.73 1.02 -18.01
CA ALA A 238 24.78 1.25 -16.56
C ALA A 238 25.21 0.00 -15.78
N GLY A 239 24.74 -1.19 -16.19
CA GLY A 239 25.15 -2.46 -15.60
C GLY A 239 26.62 -2.80 -15.86
N GLU A 240 27.12 -2.52 -17.07
CA GLU A 240 28.53 -2.65 -17.42
C GLU A 240 29.41 -1.70 -16.59
N LEU A 241 28.99 -0.44 -16.43
CA LEU A 241 29.70 0.57 -15.64
C LEU A 241 29.81 0.19 -14.15
N LEU A 242 28.78 -0.44 -13.59
CA LEU A 242 28.82 -0.96 -12.22
C LEU A 242 29.72 -2.19 -12.10
N SER A 243 29.62 -3.11 -13.05
CA SER A 243 30.40 -4.36 -13.04
C SER A 243 31.89 -4.13 -13.26
N SER A 244 32.27 -3.11 -14.04
CA SER A 244 33.67 -2.73 -14.27
C SER A 244 34.29 -1.98 -13.09
N GLY A 245 33.49 -1.54 -12.11
CA GLY A 245 33.94 -0.69 -11.00
C GLY A 245 34.31 0.74 -11.41
N GLU A 246 33.99 1.13 -12.66
CA GLU A 246 34.23 2.47 -13.20
C GLU A 246 33.18 3.49 -12.70
N TYR A 247 32.07 3.03 -12.13
CA TYR A 247 31.12 3.91 -11.46
C TYR A 247 31.70 4.43 -10.13
N ARG A 248 31.90 5.75 -10.08
CA ARG A 248 32.33 6.50 -8.90
C ARG A 248 31.37 7.69 -8.73
N PRO A 249 30.65 7.81 -7.60
CA PRO A 249 29.71 8.93 -7.36
C PRO A 249 30.36 10.31 -7.47
N ASP A 250 31.69 10.35 -7.34
CA ASP A 250 32.58 11.49 -7.20
C ASP A 250 33.42 11.82 -8.45
N LEU A 251 33.35 11.04 -9.55
CA LEU A 251 34.08 11.31 -10.80
C LEU A 251 33.17 11.82 -11.96
N PRO A 252 33.67 12.74 -12.81
CA PRO A 252 32.80 13.60 -13.62
C PRO A 252 32.50 13.06 -15.04
N GLU A 253 31.30 13.40 -15.49
CA GLU A 253 30.75 13.33 -16.85
C GLU A 253 30.02 12.03 -17.27
N LYS A 254 30.68 10.93 -17.64
CA LYS A 254 29.96 9.80 -18.27
C LYS A 254 29.00 9.06 -17.33
N GLY A 255 29.46 8.63 -16.15
CA GLY A 255 28.63 7.92 -15.18
C GLY A 255 27.49 8.78 -14.64
N ARG A 256 27.76 10.07 -14.44
CA ARG A 256 26.76 11.06 -14.04
C ARG A 256 25.70 11.28 -15.12
N ALA A 257 26.10 11.40 -16.39
CA ALA A 257 25.16 11.57 -17.50
C ALA A 257 24.25 10.34 -17.65
N ILE A 258 24.80 9.13 -17.54
CA ILE A 258 24.00 7.89 -17.57
C ILE A 258 23.04 7.86 -16.37
N TYR A 259 23.51 8.15 -15.15
CA TYR A 259 22.65 8.21 -13.97
C TYR A 259 21.51 9.23 -14.13
N GLU A 260 21.81 10.48 -14.51
CA GLU A 260 20.82 11.54 -14.72
C GLU A 260 19.83 11.16 -15.84
N GLN A 261 20.31 10.51 -16.90
CA GLN A 261 19.46 9.97 -17.96
C GLN A 261 18.51 8.90 -17.41
N LEU A 262 19.00 7.93 -16.64
CA LEU A 262 18.16 6.86 -16.08
C LEU A 262 17.15 7.39 -15.05
N VAL A 263 17.54 8.37 -14.23
CA VAL A 263 16.62 9.05 -13.29
C VAL A 263 15.47 9.72 -14.05
N ARG A 264 15.75 10.39 -15.18
CA ARG A 264 14.71 11.01 -16.03
C ARG A 264 13.84 10.00 -16.78
N MET A 265 14.38 8.81 -17.04
CA MET A 265 13.66 7.73 -17.69
C MET A 265 12.68 7.06 -16.73
N VAL A 266 13.09 6.77 -15.49
CA VAL A 266 12.34 5.88 -14.56
C VAL A 266 11.78 6.59 -13.33
N ILE A 267 12.49 7.56 -12.77
CA ILE A 267 12.17 8.10 -11.44
C ILE A 267 11.37 9.39 -11.55
N SER A 268 12.00 10.49 -11.98
CA SER A 268 11.35 11.79 -12.05
C SER A 268 12.01 12.73 -13.06
N ARG A 269 11.18 13.57 -13.67
CA ARG A 269 11.60 14.67 -14.55
C ARG A 269 11.62 16.02 -13.83
N ASP A 270 11.14 16.08 -12.59
CA ASP A 270 11.14 17.29 -11.77
C ASP A 270 12.53 17.60 -11.21
N GLU A 271 12.98 18.84 -11.36
CA GLU A 271 14.34 19.25 -10.97
C GLU A 271 14.54 19.27 -9.44
N SER A 272 13.51 19.60 -8.67
CA SER A 272 13.60 19.64 -7.21
C SER A 272 13.75 18.23 -6.64
N MET A 273 12.95 17.29 -7.15
CA MET A 273 13.05 15.87 -6.81
C MET A 273 14.35 15.25 -7.30
N GLN A 274 14.84 15.61 -8.49
CA GLN A 274 16.12 15.10 -9.00
C GLN A 274 17.30 15.42 -8.08
N LYS A 275 17.33 16.62 -7.47
CA LYS A 275 18.36 16.99 -6.49
C LYS A 275 18.31 16.10 -5.25
N LEU A 276 17.11 15.80 -4.76
CA LEU A 276 16.91 14.94 -3.61
C LEU A 276 17.29 13.48 -3.94
N ILE A 277 16.83 12.97 -5.08
CA ILE A 277 17.17 11.64 -5.59
C ILE A 277 18.68 11.48 -5.72
N ALA A 278 19.39 12.44 -6.34
CA ALA A 278 20.84 12.39 -6.50
C ALA A 278 21.61 12.33 -5.18
N ARG A 279 21.03 12.85 -4.08
CA ARG A 279 21.64 12.79 -2.75
C ARG A 279 21.50 11.42 -2.09
N TYR A 280 20.42 10.69 -2.36
CA TYR A 280 20.07 9.47 -1.61
C TYR A 280 20.08 8.18 -2.44
N PHE A 281 19.80 8.22 -3.74
CA PHE A 281 19.81 7.06 -4.62
C PHE A 281 21.17 6.86 -5.29
N THR A 282 21.56 5.60 -5.36
CA THR A 282 22.71 5.11 -6.11
C THR A 282 22.29 4.61 -7.50
N LEU A 283 23.25 4.37 -8.39
CA LEU A 283 22.98 3.73 -9.68
C LEU A 283 22.40 2.31 -9.50
N GLN A 284 22.82 1.59 -8.46
CA GLN A 284 22.31 0.26 -8.14
C GLN A 284 20.81 0.29 -7.81
N ASP A 285 20.36 1.30 -7.05
CA ASP A 285 18.93 1.48 -6.73
C ASP A 285 18.09 1.63 -8.00
N ILE A 286 18.58 2.38 -8.99
CA ILE A 286 17.88 2.56 -10.28
C ILE A 286 17.80 1.24 -11.07
N LEU A 287 18.87 0.43 -11.06
CA LEU A 287 18.87 -0.89 -11.68
C LEU A 287 17.91 -1.85 -10.98
N ASP A 288 17.83 -1.81 -9.66
CA ASP A 288 16.94 -2.68 -8.89
C ASP A 288 15.47 -2.31 -9.09
N ILE A 289 15.16 -1.02 -9.25
CA ILE A 289 13.83 -0.56 -9.69
C ILE A 289 13.52 -1.11 -11.09
N ARG A 290 14.47 -1.03 -12.05
CA ARG A 290 14.27 -1.56 -13.42
C ARG A 290 14.01 -3.07 -13.45
N LYS A 291 14.66 -3.85 -12.59
CA LYS A 291 14.42 -5.32 -12.49
C LYS A 291 12.98 -5.65 -12.14
N ARG A 292 12.32 -4.79 -11.35
CA ARG A 292 10.93 -4.93 -10.88
C ARG A 292 9.92 -4.10 -11.68
N MET A 293 10.34 -3.55 -12.82
CA MET A 293 9.53 -2.68 -13.64
C MET A 293 8.84 -3.44 -14.78
N ILE A 294 7.52 -3.27 -14.87
CA ILE A 294 6.68 -3.76 -15.96
C ILE A 294 6.49 -2.63 -16.97
N GLY A 295 6.76 -2.90 -18.25
CA GLY A 295 6.78 -1.89 -19.29
C GLY A 295 7.90 -0.84 -19.12
N THR A 296 7.67 0.38 -19.59
CA THR A 296 8.61 1.51 -19.57
C THR A 296 7.94 2.78 -19.06
N GLY A 297 8.71 3.85 -18.90
CA GLY A 297 8.23 5.15 -18.41
C GLY A 297 8.56 5.40 -16.94
N LEU A 298 7.83 6.32 -16.32
CA LEU A 298 8.07 6.74 -14.94
C LEU A 298 7.28 5.85 -13.97
N ILE A 299 7.82 5.61 -12.76
CA ILE A 299 7.17 4.79 -11.71
C ILE A 299 6.13 5.57 -10.87
N GLY A 300 6.08 6.90 -11.04
CA GLY A 300 5.09 7.78 -10.43
C GLY A 300 5.38 8.23 -9.00
N GLY A 301 4.63 9.22 -8.52
CA GLY A 301 4.91 9.97 -7.29
C GLY A 301 4.95 9.11 -6.03
N LYS A 302 3.93 8.25 -5.80
CA LYS A 302 3.88 7.37 -4.61
C LYS A 302 5.07 6.45 -4.50
N ALA A 303 5.42 5.80 -5.62
CA ALA A 303 6.56 4.88 -5.65
C ALA A 303 7.87 5.63 -5.37
N VAL A 304 8.07 6.81 -5.99
CA VAL A 304 9.26 7.64 -5.74
C VAL A 304 9.31 8.09 -4.29
N GLY A 305 8.23 8.65 -3.75
CA GLY A 305 8.16 9.14 -2.36
C GLY A 305 8.46 8.04 -1.35
N MET A 306 7.82 6.87 -1.51
CA MET A 306 8.06 5.69 -0.68
C MET A 306 9.52 5.23 -0.73
N LEU A 307 10.09 5.03 -1.93
CA LEU A 307 11.48 4.56 -2.06
C LEU A 307 12.49 5.58 -1.54
N LEU A 308 12.23 6.87 -1.77
CA LEU A 308 13.09 7.97 -1.35
C LEU A 308 13.12 8.12 0.17
N ALA A 309 11.96 8.08 0.84
CA ALA A 309 11.88 8.10 2.30
C ALA A 309 12.71 6.98 2.93
N ARG A 310 12.60 5.77 2.38
CA ARG A 310 13.35 4.60 2.86
C ARG A 310 14.86 4.75 2.66
N ALA A 311 15.28 5.28 1.51
CA ALA A 311 16.70 5.56 1.24
C ALA A 311 17.25 6.66 2.17
N ILE A 312 16.47 7.71 2.42
CA ILE A 312 16.81 8.81 3.33
C ILE A 312 17.08 8.28 4.74
N VAL A 313 16.14 7.50 5.28
CA VAL A 313 16.21 6.97 6.65
C VAL A 313 17.37 5.99 6.79
N LYS A 314 17.50 5.01 5.88
CA LYS A 314 18.59 4.00 5.90
C LYS A 314 19.98 4.62 5.77
N LYS A 315 20.13 5.66 4.95
CA LYS A 315 21.42 6.34 4.74
C LYS A 315 21.81 7.21 5.93
N THR A 316 20.83 7.79 6.63
CA THR A 316 21.07 8.66 7.78
C THR A 316 21.47 7.86 9.01
N ASN A 317 20.78 6.74 9.28
CA ASN A 317 21.10 5.88 10.42
C ASN A 317 21.00 4.40 10.02
N PRO A 318 22.12 3.65 10.00
CA PRO A 318 22.15 2.25 9.61
C PRO A 318 21.24 1.32 10.43
N ARG A 319 20.84 1.69 11.66
CA ARG A 319 19.91 0.88 12.47
C ARG A 319 18.58 0.62 11.77
N PHE A 320 18.16 1.56 10.90
CA PHE A 320 16.92 1.42 10.13
C PHE A 320 17.04 0.44 8.96
N VAL A 321 18.24 -0.06 8.65
CA VAL A 321 18.40 -1.16 7.69
C VAL A 321 17.74 -2.42 8.25
N ASP A 322 17.91 -2.68 9.55
CA ASP A 322 17.37 -3.86 10.24
C ASP A 322 15.94 -3.64 10.75
N LEU A 323 15.62 -2.41 11.18
CA LEU A 323 14.28 -2.07 11.68
C LEU A 323 13.23 -2.03 10.56
N LEU A 324 13.61 -1.56 9.37
CA LEU A 324 12.66 -1.48 8.26
C LEU A 324 12.51 -2.82 7.56
N GLU A 325 11.27 -3.24 7.26
CA GLU A 325 11.02 -4.37 6.35
C GLU A 325 11.71 -4.14 5.00
N ALA A 326 11.95 -5.18 4.20
CA ALA A 326 12.42 -4.98 2.83
C ALA A 326 11.29 -4.40 1.96
N GLN A 327 11.61 -3.56 0.97
CA GLN A 327 10.61 -3.15 -0.01
C GLN A 327 10.38 -4.32 -0.98
N ASP A 328 9.15 -4.80 -1.08
CA ASP A 328 8.76 -5.85 -2.03
C ASP A 328 7.66 -5.36 -2.97
N SER A 329 8.07 -4.62 -4.00
CA SER A 329 7.16 -3.92 -4.90
C SER A 329 7.59 -3.95 -6.36
N PHE A 330 6.61 -4.06 -7.25
CA PHE A 330 6.72 -3.92 -8.69
C PHE A 330 6.13 -2.60 -9.15
N PHE A 331 6.65 -2.09 -10.26
CA PHE A 331 6.28 -0.78 -10.80
C PHE A 331 5.77 -0.95 -12.23
N ILE A 332 4.49 -0.66 -12.48
CA ILE A 332 3.94 -0.60 -13.84
C ILE A 332 4.20 0.80 -14.35
N GLY A 333 5.14 0.92 -15.28
CA GLY A 333 5.57 2.21 -15.80
C GLY A 333 4.48 2.96 -16.54
N SER A 334 4.56 4.29 -16.54
CA SER A 334 3.53 5.15 -17.13
C SER A 334 3.29 4.95 -18.64
N ASP A 335 4.25 4.42 -19.39
CA ASP A 335 4.06 4.15 -20.83
C ASP A 335 3.11 2.96 -21.06
N ALA A 336 2.98 2.04 -20.09
CA ALA A 336 2.01 0.94 -20.16
C ALA A 336 0.57 1.48 -20.18
N PHE A 337 0.30 2.53 -19.38
CA PHE A 337 -0.98 3.23 -19.39
C PHE A 337 -1.26 3.88 -20.74
N PHE A 338 -0.32 4.62 -21.31
CA PHE A 338 -0.49 5.23 -22.63
C PHE A 338 -0.71 4.19 -23.73
N THR A 339 0.12 3.16 -23.75
CA THR A 339 0.01 2.06 -24.71
C THR A 339 -1.37 1.42 -24.63
N PHE A 340 -1.87 1.21 -23.42
CA PHE A 340 -3.21 0.68 -23.17
C PHE A 340 -4.30 1.62 -23.69
N LEU A 341 -4.25 2.93 -23.39
CA LEU A 341 -5.24 3.89 -23.88
C LEU A 341 -5.27 3.99 -25.41
N VAL A 342 -4.10 3.97 -26.06
CA VAL A 342 -3.99 4.07 -27.52
C VAL A 342 -4.55 2.81 -28.18
N ARG A 343 -4.12 1.62 -27.75
CA ARG A 343 -4.58 0.34 -28.33
C ARG A 343 -6.08 0.13 -28.19
N ASN A 344 -6.65 0.58 -27.09
CA ASN A 344 -8.08 0.42 -26.80
C ASN A 344 -8.93 1.61 -27.29
N GLY A 345 -8.36 2.49 -28.13
CA GLY A 345 -9.10 3.56 -28.81
C GLY A 345 -9.61 4.67 -27.88
N ILE A 346 -8.97 4.89 -26.73
CA ILE A 346 -9.40 5.87 -25.71
C ILE A 346 -8.70 7.23 -25.91
N TRP A 347 -7.56 7.24 -26.60
CA TRP A 347 -6.72 8.44 -26.80
C TRP A 347 -7.49 9.70 -27.21
N TRP A 348 -8.41 9.58 -28.17
CA TRP A 348 -9.19 10.72 -28.67
C TRP A 348 -10.15 11.28 -27.63
N VAL A 349 -10.71 10.45 -26.74
CA VAL A 349 -11.52 10.94 -25.61
C VAL A 349 -10.63 11.73 -24.66
N ARG A 350 -9.44 11.21 -24.33
CA ARG A 350 -8.46 11.92 -23.50
C ARG A 350 -7.99 13.25 -24.12
N GLN A 351 -7.87 13.32 -25.44
CA GLN A 351 -7.52 14.57 -26.12
C GLN A 351 -8.61 15.63 -25.98
N ASN A 352 -9.88 15.24 -26.10
CA ASN A 352 -11.01 16.14 -25.87
C ASN A 352 -11.09 16.61 -24.40
N GLN A 353 -10.52 15.85 -23.46
CA GLN A 353 -10.50 16.23 -22.05
C GLN A 353 -9.70 17.50 -21.73
N ARG A 354 -8.83 17.93 -22.64
CA ARG A 354 -8.04 19.16 -22.48
C ARG A 354 -8.89 20.43 -22.67
N ASP A 355 -10.06 20.30 -23.29
CA ASP A 355 -11.01 21.39 -23.52
C ASP A 355 -11.95 21.53 -22.30
N PRO A 356 -11.93 22.67 -21.57
CA PRO A 356 -12.79 22.90 -20.40
C PRO A 356 -14.29 22.78 -20.67
N ASP A 357 -14.74 22.92 -21.92
CA ASP A 357 -16.15 22.77 -22.28
C ASP A 357 -16.52 21.32 -22.60
N LYS A 358 -15.54 20.48 -22.96
CA LYS A 358 -15.76 19.09 -23.43
C LYS A 358 -15.18 18.04 -22.49
N PHE A 359 -14.63 18.43 -21.35
CA PHE A 359 -13.83 17.52 -20.52
C PHE A 359 -14.57 16.32 -19.93
N LEU A 360 -15.91 16.34 -19.90
CA LEU A 360 -16.73 15.21 -19.48
C LEU A 360 -17.27 14.39 -20.66
N GLU A 361 -17.16 14.90 -21.89
CA GLU A 361 -17.67 14.23 -23.09
C GLU A 361 -16.93 12.91 -23.33
N GLY A 362 -17.67 11.83 -23.53
CA GLY A 362 -17.10 10.51 -23.80
C GLY A 362 -16.45 9.81 -22.59
N ALA A 363 -16.34 10.44 -21.42
CA ALA A 363 -15.69 9.86 -20.23
C ALA A 363 -16.27 8.50 -19.83
N LYS A 364 -17.61 8.36 -19.81
CA LYS A 364 -18.29 7.07 -19.54
C LYS A 364 -17.95 5.99 -20.57
N GLN A 365 -17.83 6.36 -21.84
CA GLN A 365 -17.45 5.44 -22.91
C GLN A 365 -15.99 5.01 -22.78
N ALA A 366 -15.08 5.94 -22.48
CA ALA A 366 -13.67 5.65 -22.20
C ALA A 366 -13.52 4.69 -21.02
N ARG A 367 -14.23 4.94 -19.91
CA ARG A 367 -14.25 4.05 -18.75
C ARG A 367 -14.65 2.62 -19.13
N ARG A 368 -15.71 2.45 -19.93
CA ARG A 368 -16.13 1.12 -20.41
C ARG A 368 -15.07 0.45 -21.27
N ARG A 369 -14.43 1.20 -22.19
CA ARG A 369 -13.34 0.70 -23.03
C ARG A 369 -12.12 0.27 -22.21
N ILE A 370 -11.82 0.95 -21.10
CA ILE A 370 -10.75 0.56 -20.19
C ILE A 370 -11.06 -0.80 -19.52
N ILE A 371 -12.27 -0.97 -19.00
CA ILE A 371 -12.66 -2.23 -18.33
C ILE A 371 -12.62 -3.42 -19.29
N THR A 372 -13.03 -3.25 -20.55
CA THR A 372 -13.02 -4.33 -21.55
C THR A 372 -11.73 -4.40 -22.36
N GLY A 373 -10.77 -3.52 -22.12
CA GLY A 373 -9.56 -3.40 -22.94
C GLY A 373 -8.54 -4.50 -22.69
N GLU A 374 -7.59 -4.67 -23.61
CA GLU A 374 -6.54 -5.69 -23.52
C GLU A 374 -5.15 -5.05 -23.46
N PHE A 375 -4.23 -5.73 -22.76
CA PHE A 375 -2.82 -5.37 -22.70
C PHE A 375 -2.03 -6.09 -23.81
N PRO A 376 -0.90 -5.52 -24.27
CA PRO A 376 0.00 -6.25 -25.16
C PRO A 376 0.57 -7.53 -24.55
N ASP A 377 0.83 -8.55 -25.37
CA ASP A 377 1.35 -9.85 -24.95
C ASP A 377 2.64 -9.76 -24.11
N TYR A 378 3.53 -8.81 -24.42
CA TYR A 378 4.76 -8.64 -23.66
C TYR A 378 4.51 -8.10 -22.24
N ILE A 379 3.50 -7.22 -22.06
CA ILE A 379 3.07 -6.77 -20.73
C ILE A 379 2.38 -7.91 -19.99
N MET A 380 1.54 -8.68 -20.70
CA MET A 380 0.88 -9.86 -20.14
C MET A 380 1.88 -10.88 -19.59
N LYS A 381 2.97 -11.16 -20.33
CA LYS A 381 4.06 -12.02 -19.85
C LYS A 381 4.74 -11.47 -18.59
N GLN A 382 4.98 -10.16 -18.53
CA GLN A 382 5.55 -9.54 -17.33
C GLN A 382 4.60 -9.58 -16.13
N PHE A 383 3.29 -9.45 -16.35
CA PHE A 383 2.27 -9.67 -15.31
C PHE A 383 2.27 -11.12 -14.82
N ASP A 384 2.41 -12.09 -15.73
CA ASP A 384 2.53 -13.50 -15.40
C ASP A 384 3.73 -13.76 -14.48
N GLU A 385 4.91 -13.23 -14.84
CA GLU A 385 6.14 -13.38 -14.05
C GLU A 385 6.02 -12.72 -12.67
N MET A 386 5.36 -11.56 -12.58
CA MET A 386 5.09 -10.89 -11.32
C MET A 386 4.13 -11.71 -10.42
N LEU A 387 3.06 -12.28 -10.97
CA LEU A 387 2.14 -13.11 -10.19
C LEU A 387 2.79 -14.41 -9.71
N ASP A 388 3.66 -15.00 -10.53
CA ASP A 388 4.47 -16.14 -10.12
C ASP A 388 5.45 -15.72 -9.00
N TYR A 389 6.02 -14.51 -9.06
CA TYR A 389 6.85 -13.94 -7.99
C TYR A 389 6.09 -13.73 -6.68
N PHE A 390 4.83 -13.24 -6.69
CA PHE A 390 4.04 -13.08 -5.47
C PHE A 390 3.47 -14.39 -4.93
N GLY A 391 3.27 -15.41 -5.79
CA GLY A 391 2.75 -16.71 -5.36
C GLY A 391 1.31 -16.56 -4.87
N GLN A 392 1.01 -17.03 -3.67
CA GLN A 392 -0.30 -16.84 -3.00
C GLN A 392 -0.26 -15.75 -1.92
N SER A 393 0.79 -14.93 -1.85
CA SER A 393 0.80 -13.84 -0.89
C SER A 393 -0.08 -12.69 -1.38
N PRO A 394 -0.85 -12.05 -0.48
CA PRO A 394 -1.62 -10.87 -0.83
C PRO A 394 -0.71 -9.73 -1.31
N PHE A 395 -1.21 -8.97 -2.28
CA PHE A 395 -0.57 -7.75 -2.76
C PHE A 395 -1.63 -6.67 -3.02
N ILE A 396 -1.23 -5.40 -2.98
CA ILE A 396 -2.08 -4.25 -3.25
C ILE A 396 -1.62 -3.55 -4.54
N VAL A 397 -2.56 -3.20 -5.41
CA VAL A 397 -2.32 -2.36 -6.57
C VAL A 397 -2.75 -0.94 -6.22
N ARG A 398 -1.81 0.00 -6.23
CA ARG A 398 -2.03 1.41 -5.89
C ARG A 398 -1.77 2.29 -7.12
N SER A 399 -2.60 3.32 -7.30
CA SER A 399 -2.29 4.40 -8.24
C SER A 399 -1.01 5.10 -7.85
N SER A 400 -0.14 5.40 -8.80
CA SER A 400 1.08 6.19 -8.60
C SER A 400 1.12 7.24 -9.70
N SER A 401 0.22 8.24 -9.64
CA SER A 401 0.18 9.27 -10.68
C SER A 401 1.43 10.14 -10.61
N LEU A 402 1.87 10.67 -11.75
CA LEU A 402 2.98 11.64 -11.79
C LEU A 402 2.60 13.01 -11.23
N LEU A 403 1.30 13.32 -11.14
CA LEU A 403 0.79 14.56 -10.55
C LEU A 403 0.60 14.44 -9.03
N GLU A 404 0.71 13.23 -8.51
CA GLU A 404 0.54 12.89 -7.10
C GLU A 404 1.90 13.00 -6.39
N ASP A 405 1.89 13.41 -5.12
CA ASP A 405 3.05 13.52 -4.23
C ASP A 405 4.21 14.42 -4.74
N ASN A 406 3.94 15.33 -5.68
CA ASN A 406 4.86 16.41 -6.05
C ASN A 406 4.72 17.61 -5.10
N PHE A 407 5.80 18.36 -4.91
CA PHE A 407 5.77 19.63 -4.19
C PHE A 407 4.65 20.54 -4.73
N GLY A 408 3.78 21.01 -3.84
CA GLY A 408 2.67 21.92 -4.18
C GLY A 408 1.38 21.25 -4.70
N ASN A 409 1.37 19.94 -5.00
CA ASN A 409 0.17 19.22 -5.47
C ASN A 409 -0.09 17.98 -4.61
N SER A 410 -1.07 18.06 -3.70
CA SER A 410 -1.65 16.87 -3.06
C SER A 410 -2.81 16.39 -3.93
N PHE A 411 -2.70 15.17 -4.46
CA PHE A 411 -3.78 14.47 -5.19
C PHE A 411 -4.37 13.36 -4.30
N ALA A 412 -4.34 13.58 -2.98
CA ALA A 412 -4.61 12.56 -1.96
C ALA A 412 -6.03 11.97 -2.07
N GLY A 413 -6.13 10.65 -2.04
CA GLY A 413 -7.39 9.90 -1.88
C GLY A 413 -8.38 9.94 -3.06
N LYS A 414 -7.97 10.40 -4.25
CA LYS A 414 -8.86 10.47 -5.43
C LYS A 414 -8.76 9.27 -6.35
N TYR A 415 -7.69 8.49 -6.21
CA TYR A 415 -7.44 7.32 -7.03
C TYR A 415 -7.45 6.06 -6.19
N GLU A 416 -7.99 5.01 -6.77
CA GLU A 416 -8.31 3.77 -6.07
C GLU A 416 -7.05 2.96 -5.77
N SER A 417 -7.04 2.31 -4.60
CA SER A 417 -6.12 1.20 -4.28
C SER A 417 -6.96 -0.06 -4.14
N VAL A 418 -6.47 -1.18 -4.65
CA VAL A 418 -7.22 -2.44 -4.69
C VAL A 418 -6.36 -3.56 -4.12
N PHE A 419 -6.84 -4.19 -3.06
CA PHE A 419 -6.24 -5.41 -2.53
C PHE A 419 -6.54 -6.61 -3.42
N CYS A 420 -5.51 -7.38 -3.73
CA CYS A 420 -5.60 -8.71 -4.31
C CYS A 420 -5.18 -9.71 -3.24
N VAL A 421 -6.15 -10.40 -2.63
CA VAL A 421 -5.88 -11.46 -1.62
C VAL A 421 -5.11 -12.64 -2.25
N ASN A 422 -5.25 -12.79 -3.57
CA ASN A 422 -4.39 -13.60 -4.44
C ASN A 422 -4.45 -15.11 -4.11
N GLN A 423 -5.67 -15.62 -3.89
CA GLN A 423 -5.94 -17.04 -3.64
C GLN A 423 -6.61 -17.72 -4.84
N GLY A 424 -6.61 -19.06 -4.82
CA GLY A 424 -7.23 -19.88 -5.86
C GLY A 424 -6.35 -20.13 -7.09
N PRO A 425 -6.95 -20.67 -8.17
CA PRO A 425 -6.25 -21.03 -9.40
C PRO A 425 -5.54 -19.83 -10.04
N ARG A 426 -4.41 -20.10 -10.70
CA ARG A 426 -3.56 -19.07 -11.31
C ARG A 426 -4.33 -18.17 -12.27
N GLU A 427 -5.23 -18.74 -13.07
CA GLU A 427 -6.04 -18.02 -14.05
C GLU A 427 -6.98 -17.01 -13.38
N HIS A 428 -7.60 -17.37 -12.25
CA HIS A 428 -8.45 -16.47 -11.48
C HIS A 428 -7.62 -15.35 -10.85
N ARG A 429 -6.46 -15.66 -10.26
CA ARG A 429 -5.54 -14.66 -9.71
C ARG A 429 -5.11 -13.63 -10.76
N MET A 430 -4.86 -14.08 -11.99
CA MET A 430 -4.58 -13.19 -13.13
C MET A 430 -5.78 -12.31 -13.49
N GLN A 431 -7.00 -12.88 -13.54
CA GLN A 431 -8.21 -12.10 -13.84
C GLN A 431 -8.47 -11.03 -12.78
N ASP A 432 -8.34 -11.35 -11.50
CA ASP A 432 -8.53 -10.41 -10.38
C ASP A 432 -7.49 -9.29 -10.43
N PHE A 433 -6.23 -9.62 -10.71
CA PHE A 433 -5.17 -8.63 -10.89
C PHE A 433 -5.44 -7.68 -12.07
N LEU A 434 -5.82 -8.21 -13.23
CA LEU A 434 -6.17 -7.38 -14.39
C LEU A 434 -7.39 -6.50 -14.09
N ALA A 435 -8.37 -7.02 -13.35
CA ALA A 435 -9.53 -6.25 -12.93
C ALA A 435 -9.12 -5.08 -12.02
N ALA A 436 -8.22 -5.30 -11.06
CA ALA A 436 -7.66 -4.26 -10.20
C ALA A 436 -6.94 -3.17 -11.01
N VAL A 437 -6.02 -3.55 -11.91
CA VAL A 437 -5.28 -2.62 -12.78
C VAL A 437 -6.25 -1.78 -13.63
N LYS A 438 -7.21 -2.42 -14.29
CA LYS A 438 -8.19 -1.74 -15.15
C LYS A 438 -9.13 -0.84 -14.35
N ARG A 439 -9.51 -1.23 -13.14
CA ARG A 439 -10.33 -0.43 -12.23
C ARG A 439 -9.62 0.88 -11.87
N ILE A 440 -8.33 0.81 -11.55
CA ILE A 440 -7.52 2.01 -11.27
C ILE A 440 -7.36 2.87 -12.52
N TYR A 441 -7.03 2.30 -13.68
CA TYR A 441 -6.98 3.07 -14.94
C TYR A 441 -8.32 3.72 -15.27
N ALA A 442 -9.44 3.03 -15.00
CA ALA A 442 -10.78 3.55 -15.20
C ALA A 442 -11.13 4.72 -14.26
N SER A 443 -10.52 4.79 -13.07
CA SER A 443 -10.72 5.87 -12.10
C SER A 443 -10.21 7.23 -12.61
N SER A 444 -9.19 7.26 -13.48
CA SER A 444 -8.71 8.48 -14.17
C SER A 444 -9.76 9.13 -15.07
N MET A 445 -10.76 8.36 -15.51
CA MET A 445 -11.87 8.82 -16.34
C MET A 445 -13.14 9.10 -15.52
N SER A 446 -13.04 9.11 -14.18
CA SER A 446 -14.17 9.44 -13.31
C SER A 446 -14.51 10.92 -13.38
N GLU A 447 -15.80 11.24 -13.22
CA GLU A 447 -16.25 12.63 -13.21
C GLU A 447 -15.59 13.43 -12.07
N GLN A 448 -15.38 12.81 -10.91
CA GLN A 448 -14.72 13.43 -9.77
C GLN A 448 -13.26 13.79 -10.08
N ALA A 449 -12.48 12.86 -10.64
CA ALA A 449 -11.09 13.12 -11.03
C ALA A 449 -10.99 14.21 -12.10
N LEU A 450 -11.84 14.16 -13.13
CA LEU A 450 -11.86 15.13 -14.22
C LEU A 450 -12.27 16.53 -13.75
N ARG A 451 -13.29 16.65 -12.89
CA ARG A 451 -13.69 17.93 -12.28
C ARG A 451 -12.61 18.50 -11.38
N TYR A 452 -11.91 17.66 -10.64
CA TYR A 452 -10.78 18.10 -9.82
C TYR A 452 -9.67 18.70 -10.68
N ARG A 453 -9.29 18.01 -11.77
CA ARG A 453 -8.30 18.53 -12.72
C ARG A 453 -8.73 19.84 -13.36
N ALA A 454 -10.02 19.98 -13.71
CA ALA A 454 -10.57 21.24 -14.20
C ALA A 454 -10.40 22.39 -13.19
N ARG A 455 -10.76 22.17 -11.92
CA ARG A 455 -10.65 23.19 -10.86
C ARG A 455 -9.21 23.63 -10.59
N ARG A 456 -8.24 22.74 -10.77
CA ARG A 456 -6.81 23.03 -10.58
C ARG A 456 -6.12 23.57 -11.84
N GLY A 457 -6.84 23.73 -12.96
CA GLY A 457 -6.23 24.11 -14.23
C GLY A 457 -5.23 23.07 -14.75
N MET A 458 -5.47 21.79 -14.47
CA MET A 458 -4.60 20.65 -14.83
C MET A 458 -5.16 19.80 -15.98
N LEU A 459 -6.16 20.30 -16.72
CA LEU A 459 -6.75 19.57 -17.85
C LEU A 459 -5.78 19.43 -19.02
N ASP A 460 -4.91 20.42 -19.20
CA ASP A 460 -3.91 20.47 -20.27
C ASP A 460 -2.61 19.69 -19.93
N GLN A 461 -2.42 19.32 -18.67
CA GLN A 461 -1.30 18.51 -18.19
C GLN A 461 -1.52 17.01 -18.48
N ASP A 462 -0.43 16.29 -18.77
CA ASP A 462 -0.48 14.85 -18.98
C ASP A 462 -0.64 14.11 -17.65
N GLU A 463 -1.84 13.57 -17.42
CA GLU A 463 -2.03 12.57 -16.36
C GLU A 463 -1.45 11.23 -16.81
N GLN A 464 -0.29 10.91 -16.26
CA GLN A 464 0.40 9.65 -16.47
C GLN A 464 0.17 8.75 -15.26
N MET A 465 -0.61 7.70 -15.44
CA MET A 465 -0.96 6.78 -14.36
C MET A 465 -0.01 5.58 -14.33
N ALA A 466 1.08 5.71 -13.58
CA ALA A 466 1.86 4.54 -13.19
C ALA A 466 1.14 3.79 -12.06
N LEU A 467 1.51 2.53 -11.81
CA LEU A 467 0.95 1.75 -10.71
C LEU A 467 2.07 1.17 -9.85
N LEU A 468 1.86 1.22 -8.55
CA LEU A 468 2.68 0.55 -7.55
C LEU A 468 1.98 -0.74 -7.12
N VAL A 469 2.60 -1.88 -7.39
CA VAL A 469 2.10 -3.20 -6.94
C VAL A 469 2.98 -3.67 -5.80
N MET A 470 2.45 -3.74 -4.59
CA MET A 470 3.22 -3.97 -3.37
C MET A 470 2.70 -5.19 -2.62
N ARG A 471 3.59 -6.06 -2.12
CA ARG A 471 3.18 -7.12 -1.19
C ARG A 471 2.54 -6.50 0.04
N VAL A 472 1.36 -6.98 0.44
CA VAL A 472 0.71 -6.47 1.67
C VAL A 472 1.58 -6.88 2.87
N SER A 473 1.92 -5.91 3.71
CA SER A 473 2.60 -6.18 4.98
C SER A 473 1.60 -6.79 5.96
N GLY A 474 1.97 -7.91 6.58
CA GLY A 474 1.15 -8.58 7.57
C GLY A 474 1.61 -9.99 7.92
N THR A 475 0.92 -10.56 8.90
CA THR A 475 1.10 -11.93 9.38
C THR A 475 -0.19 -12.71 9.21
N MET A 476 -0.07 -13.98 8.84
CA MET A 476 -1.21 -14.90 8.74
C MET A 476 -1.53 -15.52 10.11
N HIS A 477 -2.73 -15.23 10.63
CA HIS A 477 -3.30 -15.81 11.84
C HIS A 477 -4.51 -16.67 11.46
N GLY A 478 -4.34 -18.00 11.41
CA GLY A 478 -5.36 -18.89 10.85
C GLY A 478 -5.55 -18.60 9.36
N HIS A 479 -6.76 -18.19 8.95
CA HIS A 479 -7.07 -17.75 7.58
C HIS A 479 -7.10 -16.23 7.42
N ASN A 480 -6.85 -15.48 8.50
CA ASN A 480 -6.91 -14.02 8.52
C ASN A 480 -5.50 -13.45 8.34
N PHE A 481 -5.33 -12.55 7.36
CA PHE A 481 -4.05 -11.91 7.07
C PHE A 481 -4.15 -10.41 7.28
N TYR A 482 -3.33 -9.87 8.19
CA TYR A 482 -3.29 -8.46 8.52
C TYR A 482 -1.98 -8.09 9.21
N PRO A 483 -1.53 -6.83 9.15
CA PRO A 483 -0.48 -6.35 10.02
C PRO A 483 -1.02 -6.12 11.43
N GLU A 484 -0.18 -6.37 12.42
CA GLU A 484 -0.58 -6.19 13.82
C GLU A 484 -0.81 -4.72 14.16
N MET A 485 -0.09 -3.82 13.48
CA MET A 485 -0.34 -2.39 13.55
C MET A 485 -0.16 -1.70 12.19
N ALA A 486 -0.98 -0.70 11.95
CA ALA A 486 -0.86 0.21 10.82
C ALA A 486 -1.16 1.63 11.25
N GLY A 487 -0.64 2.61 10.51
CA GLY A 487 -0.85 4.00 10.88
C GLY A 487 -0.43 5.01 9.84
N VAL A 488 -0.79 6.25 10.14
CA VAL A 488 -0.37 7.44 9.40
C VAL A 488 0.36 8.37 10.37
N GLY A 489 1.59 8.75 10.04
CA GLY A 489 2.41 9.67 10.81
C GLY A 489 2.57 11.00 10.11
N PHE A 490 2.52 12.10 10.86
CA PHE A 490 2.71 13.46 10.39
C PHE A 490 3.86 14.09 11.17
N SER A 491 4.84 14.66 10.47
CA SER A 491 6.00 15.30 11.11
C SER A 491 5.64 16.60 11.83
N PHE A 492 4.50 17.19 11.47
CA PHE A 492 3.89 18.32 12.15
C PHE A 492 2.54 17.92 12.74
N ASN A 493 2.34 18.22 14.02
CA ASN A 493 1.08 18.07 14.73
C ASN A 493 0.34 19.42 14.79
N PRO A 494 -0.75 19.61 14.04
CA PRO A 494 -1.54 20.84 14.13
C PRO A 494 -2.32 20.98 15.45
N TYR A 495 -2.18 20.05 16.40
CA TYR A 495 -3.09 19.94 17.55
C TYR A 495 -2.34 19.71 18.86
N ALA A 496 -2.26 20.75 19.68
CA ALA A 496 -1.82 20.64 21.05
C ALA A 496 -3.05 20.56 21.99
N TRP A 497 -3.69 19.39 22.08
CA TRP A 497 -4.83 19.18 23.01
C TRP A 497 -4.43 19.20 24.49
N HIS A 498 -3.14 19.25 24.78
CA HIS A 498 -2.56 19.37 26.10
C HIS A 498 -1.34 20.31 25.99
N GLU A 499 -1.11 21.13 27.01
CA GLU A 499 -0.03 22.14 27.05
C GLU A 499 1.39 21.57 26.83
N SER A 500 1.57 20.28 27.12
CA SER A 500 2.85 19.59 26.95
C SER A 500 3.09 19.08 25.53
N ILE A 501 2.14 19.23 24.60
CA ILE A 501 2.27 18.76 23.22
C ILE A 501 2.97 19.83 22.39
N ASP A 502 4.08 19.44 21.78
CA ASP A 502 4.82 20.29 20.85
C ASP A 502 4.34 20.01 19.43
N PRO A 503 3.74 21.01 18.73
CA PRO A 503 3.36 20.87 17.33
C PRO A 503 4.48 20.35 16.42
N LYS A 504 5.74 20.73 16.68
CA LYS A 504 6.89 20.32 15.85
C LYS A 504 7.38 18.91 16.14
N ALA A 505 6.83 18.23 17.15
CA ALA A 505 7.21 16.86 17.45
C ALA A 505 6.45 15.83 16.59
N GLY A 506 5.37 16.25 15.91
CA GLY A 506 4.56 15.37 15.09
C GLY A 506 3.50 14.56 15.84
N VAL A 507 2.63 13.92 15.07
CA VAL A 507 1.48 13.13 15.55
C VAL A 507 1.31 11.91 14.67
N MET A 508 0.83 10.80 15.24
CA MET A 508 0.43 9.63 14.46
C MET A 508 -0.98 9.16 14.81
N ARG A 509 -1.64 8.55 13.82
CA ARG A 509 -2.84 7.73 14.01
C ARG A 509 -2.46 6.27 13.90
N LEU A 510 -2.92 5.47 14.85
CA LEU A 510 -2.63 4.05 14.94
C LEU A 510 -3.91 3.23 14.96
N VAL A 511 -3.90 2.13 14.22
CA VAL A 511 -4.96 1.11 14.19
C VAL A 511 -4.36 -0.29 14.30
N PHE A 512 -5.15 -1.23 14.77
CA PHE A 512 -4.87 -2.67 14.69
C PHE A 512 -5.45 -3.22 13.38
N GLY A 513 -4.69 -4.04 12.64
CA GLY A 513 -5.07 -4.54 11.33
C GLY A 513 -4.65 -3.64 10.17
N LEU A 514 -5.29 -3.79 9.00
CA LEU A 514 -4.96 -3.02 7.80
C LEU A 514 -5.10 -1.51 8.02
N GLY A 515 -4.20 -0.75 7.39
CA GLY A 515 -4.15 0.72 7.52
C GLY A 515 -5.29 1.48 6.83
N THR A 516 -6.24 0.77 6.19
CA THR A 516 -7.42 1.37 5.54
C THR A 516 -8.15 2.30 6.49
N ARG A 517 -8.40 1.88 7.74
CA ARG A 517 -9.07 2.69 8.77
C ARG A 517 -8.26 3.87 9.27
N ALA A 518 -6.93 3.82 9.16
CA ALA A 518 -6.06 4.94 9.53
C ALA A 518 -6.01 6.02 8.45
N VAL A 519 -6.18 5.63 7.18
CA VAL A 519 -6.16 6.51 6.00
C VAL A 519 -7.55 7.06 5.69
N ASP A 520 -8.53 6.17 5.52
CA ASP A 520 -9.92 6.45 5.24
C ASP A 520 -10.72 6.19 6.52
N GLN A 521 -11.12 7.25 7.22
CA GLN A 521 -11.86 7.08 8.46
C GLN A 521 -13.26 6.53 8.14
N ALA A 522 -13.43 5.22 8.33
CA ALA A 522 -14.74 4.60 8.31
C ALA A 522 -15.55 5.21 9.47
N ASP A 523 -16.68 5.86 9.15
CA ASP A 523 -17.51 6.56 10.14
C ASP A 523 -18.17 5.64 11.18
N ASP A 524 -17.82 4.35 11.18
CA ASP A 524 -18.28 3.32 12.11
C ASP A 524 -17.30 3.02 13.26
N ASP A 525 -16.12 3.65 13.34
CA ASP A 525 -15.11 3.32 14.36
C ASP A 525 -14.09 4.44 14.70
N TYR A 526 -13.32 4.26 15.77
CA TYR A 526 -12.30 5.19 16.28
C TYR A 526 -10.86 4.73 15.98
N THR A 527 -9.90 5.67 15.98
CA THR A 527 -8.46 5.38 15.83
C THR A 527 -7.67 5.96 17.00
N ARG A 528 -6.50 5.40 17.33
CA ARG A 528 -5.66 5.89 18.43
C ARG A 528 -4.77 7.04 17.93
N ILE A 529 -5.05 8.27 18.35
CA ILE A 529 -4.22 9.45 18.07
C ILE A 529 -3.10 9.58 19.12
N VAL A 530 -1.85 9.73 18.68
CA VAL A 530 -0.66 9.78 19.55
C VAL A 530 0.21 10.98 19.20
N ALA A 531 0.35 11.93 20.13
CA ALA A 531 1.37 12.98 20.04
C ALA A 531 2.75 12.37 20.31
N LEU A 532 3.69 12.54 19.38
CA LEU A 532 4.96 11.80 19.43
C LEU A 532 5.89 12.24 20.57
N ASN A 533 5.71 13.46 21.12
CA ASN A 533 6.43 13.90 22.32
C ASN A 533 5.71 13.61 23.65
N ALA A 534 4.42 13.25 23.62
CA ALA A 534 3.60 13.01 24.80
C ALA A 534 2.59 11.88 24.53
N PRO A 535 3.07 10.64 24.28
CA PRO A 535 2.23 9.55 23.78
C PRO A 535 1.20 9.04 24.80
N ASP A 536 1.42 9.31 26.09
CA ASP A 536 0.52 9.02 27.21
C ASP A 536 -0.68 9.99 27.28
N LYS A 537 -0.58 11.16 26.63
CA LYS A 537 -1.64 12.18 26.66
C LYS A 537 -2.75 11.83 25.66
N ARG A 538 -3.91 11.52 26.22
CA ARG A 538 -5.14 11.20 25.50
C ARG A 538 -6.05 12.44 25.39
N PRO A 539 -6.79 12.61 24.28
CA PRO A 539 -7.89 13.57 24.23
C PRO A 539 -9.01 13.24 25.22
N GLU A 540 -9.22 11.95 25.52
CA GLU A 540 -10.23 11.44 26.46
C GLU A 540 -9.84 11.70 27.93
N ALA A 541 -10.80 12.04 28.78
CA ALA A 541 -10.56 12.46 30.17
C ALA A 541 -10.51 11.29 31.18
N ASN A 542 -11.14 10.15 30.90
CA ASN A 542 -11.21 9.01 31.80
C ASN A 542 -11.30 7.65 31.06
N PHE A 543 -11.14 6.54 31.80
CA PHE A 543 -11.09 5.18 31.21
C PHE A 543 -12.44 4.72 30.61
N ASP A 544 -13.56 5.21 31.14
CA ASP A 544 -14.88 4.89 30.60
C ASP A 544 -15.06 5.54 29.21
N GLU A 545 -14.57 6.77 29.03
CA GLU A 545 -14.47 7.44 27.72
C GLU A 545 -13.50 6.69 26.79
N VAL A 546 -12.36 6.21 27.28
CA VAL A 546 -11.43 5.40 26.48
C VAL A 546 -12.09 4.10 25.98
N ALA A 547 -12.89 3.44 26.80
CA ALA A 547 -13.64 2.24 26.42
C ALA A 547 -14.75 2.53 25.40
N GLN A 548 -15.31 3.74 25.44
CA GLN A 548 -16.32 4.19 24.50
C GLN A 548 -15.72 4.60 23.14
N TYR A 549 -14.56 5.25 23.15
CA TYR A 549 -13.90 5.87 22.00
C TYR A 549 -12.61 5.14 21.58
N THR A 550 -12.67 3.81 21.53
CA THR A 550 -11.59 2.94 21.05
C THR A 550 -11.98 2.26 19.74
N GLN A 551 -10.98 1.82 18.97
CA GLN A 551 -11.18 0.95 17.82
C GLN A 551 -11.86 -0.35 18.26
N ARG A 552 -12.91 -0.74 17.53
CA ARG A 552 -13.67 -1.98 17.77
C ARG A 552 -13.66 -2.92 16.58
N ARG A 553 -13.47 -2.39 15.37
CA ARG A 553 -13.50 -3.10 14.10
C ARG A 553 -12.11 -3.13 13.49
N VAL A 554 -11.78 -4.24 12.86
CA VAL A 554 -10.47 -4.52 12.28
C VAL A 554 -10.69 -4.91 10.83
N ASP A 555 -10.00 -4.22 9.94
CA ASP A 555 -9.95 -4.59 8.54
C ASP A 555 -8.80 -5.59 8.33
N TYR A 556 -9.09 -6.69 7.65
CA TYR A 556 -8.15 -7.77 7.35
C TYR A 556 -8.48 -8.45 6.03
N LEU A 557 -7.57 -9.27 5.52
CA LEU A 557 -7.79 -10.08 4.34
C LEU A 557 -8.13 -11.51 4.77
N ASP A 558 -9.33 -11.99 4.42
CA ASP A 558 -9.71 -13.39 4.60
C ASP A 558 -9.19 -14.21 3.42
N LEU A 559 -8.20 -15.05 3.68
CA LEU A 559 -7.55 -15.90 2.68
C LEU A 559 -8.45 -17.05 2.21
N GLU A 560 -9.44 -17.48 2.99
CA GLU A 560 -10.37 -18.53 2.56
C GLU A 560 -11.47 -17.94 1.67
N ALA A 561 -12.04 -16.79 2.07
CA ALA A 561 -13.04 -16.08 1.28
C ALA A 561 -12.45 -15.28 0.10
N ASN A 562 -11.12 -15.11 0.05
CA ASN A 562 -10.37 -14.35 -0.97
C ASN A 562 -10.89 -12.90 -1.11
N GLN A 563 -11.15 -12.23 0.02
CA GLN A 563 -11.70 -10.87 0.04
C GLN A 563 -11.21 -10.06 1.25
N GLU A 564 -11.33 -8.75 1.15
CA GLU A 564 -11.17 -7.83 2.28
C GLU A 564 -12.43 -7.88 3.16
N VAL A 565 -12.26 -8.01 4.47
CA VAL A 565 -13.33 -8.15 5.46
C VAL A 565 -13.08 -7.19 6.62
N SER A 566 -14.15 -6.79 7.29
CA SER A 566 -14.12 -5.95 8.47
C SER A 566 -14.97 -6.58 9.57
N ASP A 567 -14.37 -6.99 10.69
CA ASP A 567 -15.05 -7.63 11.82
C ASP A 567 -14.63 -7.03 13.16
N TYR A 568 -15.31 -7.42 14.25
CA TYR A 568 -14.95 -6.97 15.59
C TYR A 568 -13.62 -7.57 16.06
N PHE A 569 -12.78 -6.74 16.68
CA PHE A 569 -11.49 -7.13 17.26
C PHE A 569 -11.61 -8.37 18.14
N GLN A 570 -12.62 -8.42 19.00
CA GLN A 570 -12.85 -9.55 19.92
C GLN A 570 -13.11 -10.87 19.19
N ASP A 571 -13.72 -10.83 18.01
CA ASP A 571 -14.01 -12.03 17.23
C ASP A 571 -12.77 -12.49 16.47
N LEU A 572 -12.01 -11.54 15.93
CA LEU A 572 -10.77 -11.80 15.18
C LEU A 572 -9.68 -12.46 16.04
N VAL A 573 -9.49 -12.00 17.28
CA VAL A 573 -8.40 -12.47 18.14
C VAL A 573 -8.71 -13.73 18.95
N LYS A 574 -9.93 -14.28 18.86
CA LYS A 574 -10.29 -15.53 19.57
C LYS A 574 -9.45 -16.72 19.14
N ASP A 575 -9.15 -16.80 17.85
CA ASP A 575 -8.44 -17.92 17.23
C ASP A 575 -6.98 -17.57 16.86
N ALA A 576 -6.50 -16.39 17.26
CA ALA A 576 -5.15 -15.92 16.97
C ALA A 576 -4.14 -16.51 17.95
N GLU A 577 -3.63 -17.71 17.63
CA GLU A 577 -2.50 -18.31 18.36
C GLU A 577 -1.22 -17.45 18.17
N ASN A 578 -0.47 -17.23 19.26
CA ASN A 578 0.81 -16.51 19.30
C ASN A 578 0.79 -15.00 18.98
N LEU A 579 -0.38 -14.34 19.01
CA LEU A 579 -0.45 -12.88 18.95
C LEU A 579 -0.16 -12.27 20.34
N PRO A 580 0.78 -11.33 20.50
CA PRO A 580 1.05 -10.66 21.78
C PRO A 580 -0.04 -9.63 22.12
N ILE A 581 -1.28 -10.10 22.36
CA ILE A 581 -2.48 -9.25 22.49
C ILE A 581 -2.31 -8.16 23.55
N ASP A 582 -1.61 -8.44 24.66
CA ASP A 582 -1.37 -7.49 25.74
C ASP A 582 -0.52 -6.27 25.29
N MET A 583 0.22 -6.38 24.18
CA MET A 583 0.95 -5.27 23.58
C MET A 583 0.02 -4.19 23.02
N PHE A 584 -1.14 -4.63 22.50
CA PHE A 584 -2.10 -3.79 21.78
C PHE A 584 -3.35 -3.47 22.61
N ALA A 585 -3.76 -4.37 23.51
CA ALA A 585 -5.02 -4.28 24.22
C ALA A 585 -4.89 -4.40 25.74
N SER A 586 -5.67 -3.60 26.45
CA SER A 586 -5.80 -3.64 27.91
C SER A 586 -7.10 -4.32 28.34
N ILE A 587 -7.09 -4.92 29.53
CA ILE A 587 -8.30 -5.53 30.12
C ILE A 587 -9.14 -4.45 30.79
N ASP A 588 -10.43 -4.42 30.47
CA ASP A 588 -11.41 -3.61 31.17
C ASP A 588 -11.64 -4.14 32.59
N LYS A 589 -11.19 -3.38 33.60
CA LYS A 589 -11.27 -3.76 35.02
C LYS A 589 -12.65 -3.47 35.65
N THR A 590 -13.55 -2.81 34.93
CA THR A 590 -14.89 -2.45 35.43
C THR A 590 -15.88 -3.62 35.39
N GLN A 591 -15.55 -4.70 34.66
CA GLN A 591 -16.40 -5.88 34.55
C GLN A 591 -16.26 -6.86 35.73
N PRO A 592 -17.34 -7.58 36.10
CA PRO A 592 -17.29 -8.59 37.15
C PRO A 592 -16.33 -9.73 36.80
N ARG A 593 -15.52 -10.16 37.78
CA ARG A 593 -14.48 -11.22 37.65
C ARG A 593 -14.95 -12.58 37.11
N SER A 594 -16.26 -12.79 36.95
CA SER A 594 -16.87 -14.01 36.42
C SER A 594 -17.17 -13.98 34.92
N ALA A 595 -16.98 -12.84 34.23
CA ALA A 595 -17.12 -12.71 32.78
C ALA A 595 -15.78 -12.93 32.07
N THR A 596 -15.82 -13.39 30.82
CA THR A 596 -14.64 -13.41 29.94
C THR A 596 -14.05 -12.00 29.85
N PRO A 597 -12.73 -11.82 30.07
CA PRO A 597 -12.12 -10.49 30.14
C PRO A 597 -12.30 -9.74 28.81
N HIS A 598 -13.00 -8.61 28.85
CA HIS A 598 -13.20 -7.76 27.69
C HIS A 598 -11.93 -6.94 27.43
N ARG A 599 -11.33 -7.13 26.26
CA ARG A 599 -10.09 -6.45 25.84
C ARG A 599 -10.40 -5.21 25.00
N ILE A 600 -9.72 -4.11 25.28
CA ILE A 600 -9.92 -2.82 24.64
C ILE A 600 -8.60 -2.42 23.98
N LEU A 601 -8.63 -2.02 22.70
CA LEU A 601 -7.43 -1.56 21.99
C LEU A 601 -6.95 -0.23 22.58
N THR A 602 -5.89 -0.26 23.37
CA THR A 602 -5.33 0.95 24.01
C THR A 602 -3.91 1.24 23.56
N PHE A 603 -3.15 0.23 23.14
CA PHE A 603 -1.73 0.30 22.79
C PHE A 603 -0.81 0.79 23.92
N ASP A 604 -1.25 0.73 25.18
CA ASP A 604 -0.50 1.35 26.29
C ASP A 604 0.90 0.75 26.47
N LYS A 605 1.04 -0.59 26.36
CA LYS A 605 2.35 -1.24 26.42
C LYS A 605 3.22 -0.88 25.22
N LEU A 606 2.67 -0.93 24.01
CA LEU A 606 3.39 -0.50 22.80
C LEU A 606 3.95 0.92 22.96
N LEU A 607 3.11 1.87 23.42
CA LEU A 607 3.47 3.28 23.51
C LEU A 607 4.36 3.63 24.71
N GLY A 608 4.26 2.86 25.81
CA GLY A 608 4.96 3.15 27.07
C GLY A 608 6.19 2.27 27.35
N GLU A 609 6.25 1.06 26.81
CA GLU A 609 7.27 0.05 27.14
C GLU A 609 8.20 -0.28 25.97
N THR A 610 7.92 0.20 24.74
CA THR A 610 8.75 -0.06 23.54
C THR A 610 9.38 1.21 22.96
N GLY A 611 10.35 1.04 22.05
CA GLY A 611 10.98 2.15 21.30
C GLY A 611 10.12 2.74 20.18
N PHE A 612 8.91 2.24 19.95
CA PHE A 612 8.13 2.48 18.73
C PHE A 612 7.87 3.96 18.44
N VAL A 613 7.44 4.71 19.45
CA VAL A 613 7.15 6.16 19.30
C VAL A 613 8.42 6.94 18.93
N ALA A 614 9.54 6.60 19.58
CA ALA A 614 10.82 7.24 19.32
C ALA A 614 11.32 6.94 17.90
N ASP A 615 11.12 5.71 17.42
CA ASP A 615 11.49 5.31 16.06
C ASP A 615 10.67 6.04 14.99
N ILE A 616 9.33 6.10 15.15
CA ILE A 616 8.47 6.85 14.23
C ILE A 616 8.83 8.34 14.20
N ARG A 617 9.12 8.92 15.36
CA ARG A 617 9.57 10.31 15.46
C ARG A 617 10.90 10.54 14.74
N GLU A 618 11.92 9.70 14.98
CA GLU A 618 13.21 9.83 14.30
C GLU A 618 13.06 9.64 12.78
N ILE A 619 12.19 8.73 12.33
CA ILE A 619 11.87 8.55 10.91
C ILE A 619 11.29 9.85 10.33
N LEU A 620 10.26 10.42 10.94
CA LEU A 620 9.62 11.65 10.48
C LEU A 620 10.58 12.84 10.47
N ASP A 621 11.32 13.05 11.55
CA ASP A 621 12.32 14.13 11.67
C ASP A 621 13.40 14.01 10.59
N THR A 622 13.87 12.79 10.34
CA THR A 622 14.91 12.51 9.34
C THR A 622 14.41 12.79 7.92
N ILE A 623 13.16 12.42 7.62
CA ILE A 623 12.57 12.66 6.30
C ILE A 623 12.26 14.16 6.13
N GLU A 624 11.65 14.82 7.10
CA GLU A 624 11.38 16.27 7.08
C GLU A 624 12.66 17.07 6.86
N ALA A 625 13.74 16.75 7.59
CA ALA A 625 15.03 17.42 7.43
C ALA A 625 15.64 17.23 6.02
N ALA A 626 15.41 16.07 5.39
CA ALA A 626 15.89 15.80 4.04
C ALA A 626 15.06 16.51 2.97
N TYR A 627 13.73 16.55 3.12
CA TYR A 627 12.82 17.28 2.24
C TYR A 627 12.88 18.80 2.45
N ASN A 628 13.36 19.24 3.61
CA ASN A 628 13.28 20.64 4.08
C ASN A 628 11.83 21.15 4.03
N TYR A 629 10.90 20.27 4.38
CA TYR A 629 9.46 20.51 4.34
C TYR A 629 8.77 19.44 5.19
N PRO A 630 7.68 19.78 5.93
CA PRO A 630 6.93 18.77 6.67
C PRO A 630 6.46 17.63 5.77
N VAL A 631 6.33 16.44 6.34
CA VAL A 631 5.96 15.23 5.62
C VAL A 631 4.91 14.43 6.36
N ASP A 632 4.18 13.61 5.62
CA ASP A 632 3.39 12.53 6.19
C ASP A 632 3.73 11.19 5.55
N ILE A 633 3.62 10.13 6.35
CA ILE A 633 3.97 8.76 6.00
C ILE A 633 2.81 7.84 6.31
N GLU A 634 2.60 6.84 5.45
CA GLU A 634 1.80 5.65 5.78
C GLU A 634 2.76 4.52 6.14
N PHE A 635 2.46 3.79 7.22
CA PHE A 635 3.30 2.69 7.67
C PHE A 635 2.48 1.51 8.20
N THR A 636 3.14 0.37 8.25
CA THR A 636 2.71 -0.82 9.00
C THR A 636 3.84 -1.27 9.91
N ALA A 637 3.52 -2.02 10.96
CA ALA A 637 4.52 -2.71 11.74
C ALA A 637 4.02 -4.09 12.18
N ASN A 638 4.96 -5.01 12.28
CA ASN A 638 4.72 -6.40 12.68
C ASN A 638 5.78 -6.80 13.70
N PHE A 639 5.35 -7.44 14.79
CA PHE A 639 6.25 -8.14 15.69
C PHE A 639 6.76 -9.41 15.02
N ILE A 640 8.07 -9.64 15.16
CA ILE A 640 8.73 -10.89 14.74
C ILE A 640 8.77 -11.85 15.93
N ASP A 641 8.84 -11.30 17.14
CA ASP A 641 8.75 -11.97 18.43
C ASP A 641 8.14 -11.00 19.46
N ASP A 642 8.02 -11.40 20.73
CA ASP A 642 7.34 -10.62 21.78
C ASP A 642 8.01 -9.25 22.08
N GLU A 643 9.25 -9.02 21.65
CA GLU A 643 10.03 -7.82 21.97
C GLU A 643 10.43 -6.99 20.74
N HIS A 644 10.56 -7.61 19.57
CA HIS A 644 11.10 -6.97 18.37
C HIS A 644 10.04 -6.81 17.27
N TYR A 645 9.87 -5.57 16.81
CA TYR A 645 9.04 -5.23 15.65
C TYR A 645 9.88 -4.78 14.45
N ARG A 646 9.28 -4.87 13.26
CA ARG A 646 9.75 -4.19 12.06
C ARG A 646 8.70 -3.23 11.52
N ILE A 647 9.16 -2.13 10.94
CA ILE A 647 8.31 -1.08 10.35
C ILE A 647 8.41 -1.16 8.82
N ASN A 648 7.30 -1.06 8.13
CA ASN A 648 7.26 -0.93 6.68
C ASN A 648 6.67 0.43 6.28
N LEU A 649 7.49 1.28 5.68
CA LEU A 649 7.04 2.54 5.08
C LEU A 649 6.36 2.26 3.74
N LEU A 650 5.06 2.55 3.67
CA LEU A 650 4.17 2.26 2.54
C LEU A 650 3.98 3.46 1.61
N GLN A 651 4.02 4.67 2.17
CA GLN A 651 3.93 5.92 1.43
C GLN A 651 4.65 7.04 2.19
N CYS A 652 5.15 8.03 1.47
CA CYS A 652 5.66 9.28 2.04
C CYS A 652 5.36 10.41 1.05
N ARG A 653 4.83 11.53 1.56
CA ARG A 653 4.56 12.72 0.74
C ARG A 653 4.86 14.00 1.53
N PRO A 654 5.19 15.11 0.84
CA PRO A 654 5.27 16.42 1.46
C PRO A 654 3.90 16.83 2.03
N LEU A 655 3.84 17.11 3.32
CA LEU A 655 2.65 17.60 4.01
C LEU A 655 2.53 19.10 3.75
N GLN A 656 1.47 19.52 3.06
CA GLN A 656 1.23 20.94 2.79
C GLN A 656 0.85 21.70 4.06
N VAL A 657 1.84 22.11 4.84
CA VAL A 657 1.67 23.01 5.97
C VAL A 657 1.91 24.44 5.46
N HIS A 658 0.87 25.07 4.92
CA HIS A 658 0.97 26.47 4.47
C HIS A 658 0.90 27.40 5.69
N GLY A 659 2.07 27.78 6.21
CA GLY A 659 2.22 28.70 7.35
C GLY A 659 3.67 29.03 7.75
N SER A 660 4.68 28.63 6.97
CA SER A 660 6.10 28.89 7.27
C SER A 660 6.60 30.28 6.84
N GLU A 661 5.78 31.06 6.13
CA GLU A 661 6.05 32.49 5.94
C GLU A 661 5.45 33.22 7.15
N SER A 662 6.31 33.83 7.95
CA SER A 662 5.90 34.74 9.02
C SER A 662 5.14 35.91 8.39
N ILE A 663 3.81 35.87 8.46
CA ILE A 663 3.01 37.07 8.29
C ILE A 663 3.24 37.89 9.55
N ASP A 664 3.72 39.13 9.42
CA ASP A 664 3.70 40.08 10.54
C ASP A 664 2.23 40.34 10.89
N LEU A 665 1.72 39.61 11.86
CA LEU A 665 0.35 39.76 12.33
C LEU A 665 0.28 41.01 13.24
N PRO A 666 -0.69 41.91 13.03
CA PRO A 666 -0.84 43.08 13.87
C PRO A 666 -1.30 42.66 15.26
N ASP A 667 -0.62 43.16 16.30
CA ASP A 667 -1.08 43.07 17.68
C ASP A 667 -2.21 44.10 17.87
N VAL A 668 -3.45 43.64 18.04
CA VAL A 668 -4.65 44.47 18.15
C VAL A 668 -5.32 44.18 19.48
N ASP A 669 -5.45 45.21 20.32
CA ASP A 669 -6.20 45.13 21.58
C ASP A 669 -7.71 45.19 21.28
N ILE A 670 -8.38 44.04 21.38
CA ILE A 670 -9.80 43.89 21.03
C ILE A 670 -10.64 44.06 22.31
N SER A 671 -11.55 45.04 22.30
CA SER A 671 -12.46 45.26 23.41
C SER A 671 -13.42 44.06 23.58
N ALA A 672 -13.78 43.72 24.83
CA ALA A 672 -14.67 42.60 25.09
C ALA A 672 -16.05 42.72 24.41
N GLU A 673 -16.48 43.94 24.10
CA GLU A 673 -17.76 44.25 23.46
C GLU A 673 -17.76 44.03 21.95
N ASP A 674 -16.56 43.99 21.35
CA ASP A 674 -16.37 43.84 19.91
C ASP A 674 -16.04 42.40 19.50
N ARG A 675 -15.81 41.50 20.46
CA ARG A 675 -15.51 40.08 20.23
C ARG A 675 -16.71 39.34 19.61
N ILE A 676 -16.45 38.56 18.57
CA ILE A 676 -17.45 37.69 17.92
C ILE A 676 -17.06 36.21 18.11
N VAL A 677 -15.86 35.85 17.68
CA VAL A 677 -15.27 34.52 17.88
C VAL A 677 -13.83 34.69 18.34
N GLU A 678 -13.47 34.03 19.44
CA GLU A 678 -12.06 33.77 19.77
C GLU A 678 -11.84 32.28 19.91
N ALA A 679 -10.84 31.78 19.19
CA ALA A 679 -10.44 30.38 19.25
C ALA A 679 -8.95 30.29 19.63
N HIS A 680 -8.66 29.48 20.64
CA HIS A 680 -7.34 29.17 21.14
C HIS A 680 -7.15 27.66 21.13
N GLY A 681 -6.12 27.22 20.41
CA GLY A 681 -5.86 25.81 20.13
C GLY A 681 -6.68 25.30 18.96
N ALA A 682 -6.09 24.38 18.18
CA ALA A 682 -6.73 23.70 17.04
C ALA A 682 -7.18 24.62 15.87
N VAL A 683 -6.32 25.58 15.51
CA VAL A 683 -6.41 26.39 14.28
C VAL A 683 -5.52 25.76 13.21
N VAL A 684 -6.07 25.47 12.02
CA VAL A 684 -5.37 24.79 10.92
C VAL A 684 -5.62 25.51 9.61
N GLY A 685 -4.57 25.78 8.84
CA GLY A 685 -4.66 26.46 7.55
C GLY A 685 -3.70 27.64 7.47
N GLN A 686 -3.94 28.55 6.53
CA GLN A 686 -3.09 29.73 6.35
C GLN A 686 -3.42 30.79 7.40
N SER A 687 -2.40 31.31 8.09
CA SER A 687 -2.54 32.56 8.84
C SER A 687 -3.14 33.62 7.91
N ARG A 688 -4.14 34.37 8.41
CA ARG A 688 -4.92 35.29 7.60
C ARG A 688 -5.26 36.53 8.40
N VAL A 689 -5.06 37.67 7.76
CA VAL A 689 -5.63 38.94 8.18
C VAL A 689 -6.59 39.37 7.08
N GLY A 690 -7.85 39.63 7.42
CA GLY A 690 -8.84 39.96 6.42
C GLY A 690 -10.16 40.43 7.00
N GLN A 691 -11.10 40.68 6.09
CA GLN A 691 -12.49 41.00 6.40
C GLN A 691 -13.35 39.74 6.21
N ILE A 692 -14.40 39.60 7.01
CA ILE A 692 -15.45 38.59 6.80
C ILE A 692 -16.64 39.30 6.16
N ASP A 693 -17.14 38.76 5.05
CA ASP A 693 -18.28 39.31 4.32
C ASP A 693 -19.58 38.64 4.73
N ARG A 694 -19.53 37.34 5.05
CA ARG A 694 -20.71 36.54 5.39
C ARG A 694 -20.41 35.47 6.42
N PHE A 695 -21.36 35.29 7.34
CA PHE A 695 -21.44 34.13 8.22
C PHE A 695 -22.55 33.17 7.77
N ILE A 696 -22.27 31.87 7.88
CA ILE A 696 -23.28 30.82 7.84
C ILE A 696 -23.21 30.11 9.19
N TYR A 697 -24.18 30.34 10.07
CA TYR A 697 -24.21 29.80 11.42
C TYR A 697 -25.30 28.73 11.56
N ILE A 698 -24.91 27.54 12.00
CA ILE A 698 -25.82 26.44 12.31
C ILE A 698 -25.99 26.41 13.83
N VAL A 699 -27.21 26.65 14.30
CA VAL A 699 -27.54 26.76 15.72
C VAL A 699 -27.37 25.39 16.40
N PRO A 700 -26.38 25.20 17.31
CA PRO A 700 -26.06 23.89 17.90
C PRO A 700 -27.24 23.20 18.58
N GLU A 701 -27.98 23.93 19.42
CA GLU A 701 -29.10 23.39 20.19
C GLU A 701 -30.23 22.90 19.28
N ARG A 702 -30.50 23.63 18.20
CA ARG A 702 -31.55 23.28 17.23
C ARG A 702 -31.14 22.11 16.36
N TYR A 703 -29.89 22.10 15.89
CA TYR A 703 -29.35 21.01 15.09
C TYR A 703 -29.27 19.70 15.88
N GLY A 704 -28.85 19.75 17.15
CA GLY A 704 -28.75 18.60 18.04
C GLY A 704 -30.08 17.86 18.24
N GLN A 705 -31.20 18.58 18.21
CA GLN A 705 -32.55 18.02 18.35
C GLN A 705 -33.11 17.39 17.07
N LEU A 706 -32.45 17.58 15.92
CA LEU A 706 -32.94 17.05 14.65
C LEU A 706 -32.74 15.53 14.54
N PRO A 707 -33.74 14.79 14.01
CA PRO A 707 -33.56 13.40 13.60
C PRO A 707 -32.43 13.25 12.56
N VAL A 708 -31.75 12.10 12.57
CA VAL A 708 -30.60 11.80 11.67
C VAL A 708 -30.96 12.01 10.19
N ASN A 709 -32.13 11.55 9.75
CA ASN A 709 -32.58 11.70 8.35
C ASN A 709 -32.71 13.18 7.93
N THR A 710 -33.05 14.05 8.87
CA THR A 710 -33.27 15.47 8.66
C THR A 710 -31.94 16.25 8.61
N ARG A 711 -30.88 15.75 9.27
CA ARG A 711 -29.55 16.36 9.24
C ARG A 711 -28.91 16.36 7.85
N HIS A 712 -29.22 15.36 7.01
CA HIS A 712 -28.84 15.39 5.59
C HIS A 712 -29.52 16.50 4.79
N GLU A 713 -30.71 16.96 5.20
CA GLU A 713 -31.36 18.11 4.55
C GLU A 713 -30.62 19.41 4.86
N ILE A 714 -30.04 19.54 6.06
CA ILE A 714 -29.19 20.68 6.43
C ILE A 714 -27.91 20.70 5.58
N ALA A 715 -27.26 19.55 5.40
CA ALA A 715 -26.09 19.45 4.52
C ALA A 715 -26.39 19.88 3.08
N ARG A 716 -27.52 19.44 2.52
CA ARG A 716 -27.98 19.88 1.18
C ARG A 716 -28.28 21.37 1.14
N LEU A 717 -28.92 21.90 2.18
CA LEU A 717 -29.20 23.34 2.28
C LEU A 717 -27.91 24.16 2.30
N ILE A 718 -26.88 23.71 3.02
CA ILE A 718 -25.56 24.35 3.00
C ILE A 718 -25.01 24.37 1.57
N GLY A 719 -25.11 23.25 0.85
CA GLY A 719 -24.75 23.18 -0.57
C GLY A 719 -25.56 24.15 -1.44
N ASP A 720 -26.86 24.27 -1.21
CA ASP A 720 -27.71 25.22 -1.95
C ASP A 720 -27.31 26.68 -1.68
N ILE A 721 -27.02 27.04 -0.42
CA ILE A 721 -26.54 28.37 -0.02
C ILE A 721 -25.19 28.66 -0.70
N ASN A 722 -24.26 27.71 -0.65
CA ASN A 722 -22.90 27.82 -1.20
C ASN A 722 -22.90 27.99 -2.74
N HIS A 723 -23.94 27.53 -3.45
CA HIS A 723 -24.05 27.64 -4.92
C HIS A 723 -25.07 28.67 -5.42
N ALA A 724 -25.76 29.39 -4.54
CA ALA A 724 -26.84 30.30 -4.90
C ALA A 724 -26.37 31.54 -5.70
N GLU A 725 -25.09 31.93 -5.59
CA GLU A 725 -24.59 33.21 -6.11
C GLU A 725 -23.62 33.08 -7.29
N LYS A 726 -23.80 33.90 -8.34
CA LYS A 726 -22.93 33.92 -9.54
C LYS A 726 -22.46 35.30 -9.99
N LYS A 727 -22.94 36.40 -9.40
CA LYS A 727 -22.62 37.76 -9.86
C LYS A 727 -22.03 38.71 -8.80
N ASP A 728 -22.28 38.48 -7.52
CA ASP A 728 -21.78 39.31 -6.40
C ASP A 728 -21.51 38.42 -5.17
N ALA A 729 -20.76 37.34 -5.35
CA ALA A 729 -20.49 36.39 -4.26
C ALA A 729 -19.53 37.01 -3.22
N PRO A 730 -19.74 36.78 -1.92
CA PRO A 730 -18.83 37.25 -0.86
C PRO A 730 -17.43 36.67 -1.06
N GLU A 731 -16.40 37.50 -0.87
CA GLU A 731 -15.00 37.06 -1.02
C GLU A 731 -14.57 36.18 0.16
N CYS A 732 -15.06 36.48 1.37
CA CYS A 732 -14.74 35.76 2.59
C CYS A 732 -16.00 35.27 3.34
N VAL A 733 -16.23 33.96 3.29
CA VAL A 733 -17.35 33.30 3.99
C VAL A 733 -16.82 32.48 5.16
N MET A 734 -17.35 32.74 6.35
CA MET A 734 -17.10 31.93 7.55
C MET A 734 -18.33 31.09 7.89
N ILE A 735 -18.19 29.77 7.82
CA ILE A 735 -19.23 28.83 8.25
C ILE A 735 -18.91 28.31 9.64
N ILE A 736 -19.92 28.25 10.50
CA ILE A 736 -19.78 27.91 11.92
C ILE A 736 -20.90 26.94 12.27
N GLY A 737 -20.60 25.78 12.84
CA GLY A 737 -21.64 24.84 13.24
C GLY A 737 -21.18 23.69 14.10
N PRO A 738 -22.13 22.92 14.66
CA PRO A 738 -21.86 21.92 15.68
C PRO A 738 -21.27 20.62 15.14
N GLY A 739 -20.36 20.05 15.93
CA GLY A 739 -19.78 18.75 15.68
C GLY A 739 -18.92 18.68 14.43
N ARG A 740 -18.67 17.45 14.00
CA ARG A 740 -17.78 17.13 12.87
C ARG A 740 -18.42 17.41 11.51
N TRP A 741 -17.75 18.15 10.66
CA TRP A 741 -18.15 18.36 9.27
C TRP A 741 -17.58 17.26 8.36
N GLY A 742 -18.21 16.97 7.23
CA GLY A 742 -17.64 15.96 6.31
C GLY A 742 -17.77 14.51 6.75
N THR A 743 -18.61 14.21 7.76
CA THR A 743 -18.85 12.83 8.25
C THR A 743 -19.96 12.13 7.47
N SER A 744 -19.87 10.82 7.22
CA SER A 744 -21.03 10.06 6.72
C SER A 744 -22.03 9.67 7.82
N SER A 745 -21.68 9.91 9.09
CA SER A 745 -22.52 9.66 10.27
C SER A 745 -23.08 10.97 10.84
N PRO A 746 -24.34 11.34 10.55
CA PRO A 746 -24.90 12.62 10.98
C PRO A 746 -25.05 12.74 12.51
N SER A 747 -24.86 11.66 13.28
CA SER A 747 -24.83 11.73 14.74
C SER A 747 -23.60 12.45 15.30
N LEU A 748 -22.48 12.47 14.55
CA LEU A 748 -21.21 13.09 14.96
C LEU A 748 -21.09 14.57 14.54
N GLY A 749 -21.94 15.03 13.61
CA GLY A 749 -21.95 16.41 13.15
C GLY A 749 -22.71 16.59 11.83
N ILE A 750 -22.21 17.43 10.92
CA ILE A 750 -22.89 17.83 9.68
C ILE A 750 -22.33 17.03 8.47
N PRO A 751 -23.17 16.22 7.80
CA PRO A 751 -22.73 15.33 6.73
C PRO A 751 -22.64 16.05 5.36
N VAL A 752 -21.89 17.15 5.31
CA VAL A 752 -21.59 17.84 4.04
C VAL A 752 -20.56 17.05 3.24
N SER A 753 -20.68 17.10 1.92
CA SER A 753 -19.57 16.79 1.03
C SER A 753 -18.71 18.03 0.80
N PHE A 754 -17.48 17.84 0.32
CA PHE A 754 -16.66 18.97 -0.08
C PHE A 754 -17.34 19.88 -1.11
N SER A 755 -18.12 19.32 -2.05
CA SER A 755 -18.89 20.12 -3.01
C SER A 755 -19.83 21.10 -2.33
N ASP A 756 -20.34 20.79 -1.14
CA ASP A 756 -21.34 21.60 -0.47
C ASP A 756 -20.74 22.85 0.20
N ILE A 757 -19.41 22.91 0.40
CA ILE A 757 -18.72 24.01 1.10
C ILE A 757 -17.54 24.58 0.30
N ASN A 758 -17.46 24.31 -0.99
CA ASN A 758 -16.27 24.63 -1.78
C ASN A 758 -16.04 26.13 -2.03
N THR A 759 -16.97 27.02 -1.67
CA THR A 759 -16.78 28.49 -1.72
C THR A 759 -16.56 29.09 -0.32
N VAL A 760 -16.58 28.27 0.73
CA VAL A 760 -16.31 28.71 2.11
C VAL A 760 -14.83 29.05 2.24
N SER A 761 -14.52 30.09 3.01
CA SER A 761 -13.15 30.55 3.26
C SER A 761 -12.63 30.11 4.63
N ILE A 762 -13.54 30.00 5.61
CA ILE A 762 -13.26 29.66 6.99
C ILE A 762 -14.33 28.67 7.51
N LEU A 763 -13.92 27.54 8.05
CA LEU A 763 -14.80 26.53 8.68
C LEU A 763 -14.53 26.46 10.18
N CYS A 764 -15.55 26.68 10.99
CA CYS A 764 -15.52 26.58 12.44
C CYS A 764 -16.41 25.46 12.97
N GLU A 765 -15.77 24.46 13.57
CA GLU A 765 -16.46 23.38 14.28
C GLU A 765 -16.67 23.77 15.74
N ILE A 766 -17.93 23.84 16.17
CA ILE A 766 -18.26 24.01 17.57
C ILE A 766 -18.27 22.63 18.23
N VAL A 767 -17.33 22.38 19.13
CA VAL A 767 -17.24 21.14 19.92
C VAL A 767 -18.22 21.19 21.08
N ALA A 768 -19.50 21.32 20.75
CA ALA A 768 -20.64 21.28 21.66
C ALA A 768 -21.85 20.76 20.88
N MET A 769 -22.11 19.45 20.95
CA MET A 769 -23.33 18.87 20.39
C MET A 769 -24.37 18.54 21.45
N HIS A 770 -23.98 17.95 22.60
CA HIS A 770 -24.80 17.63 23.79
C HIS A 770 -23.88 17.43 25.02
N ASP A 771 -24.38 17.57 26.25
CA ASP A 771 -23.61 17.45 27.51
C ASP A 771 -22.80 16.14 27.70
N ASN A 772 -23.09 15.08 26.92
CA ASN A 772 -22.49 13.75 27.06
C ASN A 772 -21.69 13.27 25.82
N LEU A 773 -21.48 14.11 24.81
CA LEU A 773 -20.71 13.73 23.63
C LEU A 773 -19.75 14.87 23.26
N VAL A 774 -18.45 14.61 23.40
CA VAL A 774 -17.41 15.44 22.77
C VAL A 774 -17.20 14.83 21.39
N PRO A 775 -17.77 15.40 20.30
CA PRO A 775 -17.55 14.87 18.96
C PRO A 775 -16.08 14.98 18.61
N ASP A 776 -15.54 13.89 18.05
CA ASP A 776 -14.23 13.85 17.41
C ASP A 776 -14.29 14.83 16.23
N VAL A 777 -13.53 15.93 16.30
CA VAL A 777 -13.44 16.95 15.25
C VAL A 777 -12.98 16.35 13.92
N SER A 778 -13.11 17.06 12.78
CA SER A 778 -12.76 16.56 11.41
C SER A 778 -11.28 16.24 11.15
N LEU A 779 -10.52 16.00 12.21
CA LEU A 779 -9.09 16.04 12.34
C LEU A 779 -8.37 14.88 11.64
N GLY A 780 -7.70 15.22 10.54
CA GLY A 780 -6.98 14.35 9.59
C GLY A 780 -7.77 13.15 9.09
N THR A 781 -9.04 13.44 8.88
CA THR A 781 -9.81 12.83 7.81
C THR A 781 -9.24 13.23 6.45
N HIS A 782 -9.62 12.49 5.40
CA HIS A 782 -9.48 12.96 4.02
C HIS A 782 -10.07 14.36 3.84
N PHE A 783 -11.18 14.65 4.53
CA PHE A 783 -11.84 15.95 4.53
C PHE A 783 -10.93 17.09 5.04
N LEU A 784 -10.12 16.91 6.09
CA LEU A 784 -9.16 17.94 6.52
C LEU A 784 -8.09 18.22 5.45
N ASN A 785 -7.57 17.18 4.80
CA ASN A 785 -6.61 17.36 3.71
C ASN A 785 -7.26 18.13 2.55
N GLU A 786 -8.53 17.87 2.24
CA GLU A 786 -9.30 18.64 1.25
C GLU A 786 -9.52 20.11 1.67
N LEU A 787 -9.75 20.38 2.95
CA LEU A 787 -9.86 21.76 3.49
C LEU A 787 -8.54 22.53 3.33
N VAL A 788 -7.42 21.91 3.73
CA VAL A 788 -6.07 22.47 3.61
C VAL A 788 -5.72 22.72 2.14
N GLU A 789 -6.02 21.76 1.27
CA GLU A 789 -5.83 21.84 -0.18
C GLU A 789 -6.52 23.06 -0.83
N MET A 790 -7.64 23.49 -0.27
CA MET A 790 -8.48 24.57 -0.81
C MET A 790 -8.22 25.91 -0.12
N LYS A 791 -7.19 25.98 0.72
CA LYS A 791 -6.82 27.19 1.49
C LYS A 791 -7.97 27.69 2.38
N MET A 792 -8.82 26.76 2.85
CA MET A 792 -9.80 27.04 3.88
C MET A 792 -9.11 27.09 5.24
N LEU A 793 -9.39 28.14 6.01
CA LEU A 793 -8.97 28.19 7.41
C LEU A 793 -9.95 27.35 8.23
N TYR A 794 -9.43 26.36 8.93
CA TYR A 794 -10.18 25.50 9.82
C TYR A 794 -9.92 25.90 11.28
N LEU A 795 -10.97 25.96 12.10
CA LEU A 795 -10.86 26.16 13.54
C LEU A 795 -11.82 25.22 14.28
N ALA A 796 -11.33 24.59 15.34
CA ALA A 796 -12.18 23.89 16.31
C ALA A 796 -12.36 24.76 17.54
N LEU A 797 -13.59 25.18 17.80
CA LEU A 797 -13.95 26.03 18.92
C LEU A 797 -14.46 25.17 20.09
N PHE A 798 -13.85 25.33 21.25
CA PHE A 798 -14.25 24.68 22.50
C PHE A 798 -14.85 25.73 23.45
N PRO A 799 -16.18 26.00 23.39
CA PRO A 799 -16.76 27.19 24.05
C PRO A 799 -16.54 27.27 25.56
N ASN A 800 -16.33 26.12 26.22
CA ASN A 800 -16.19 26.00 27.67
C ASN A 800 -14.75 25.74 28.14
N LYS A 801 -13.73 25.87 27.26
CA LYS A 801 -12.32 25.61 27.61
C LYS A 801 -11.43 26.83 27.32
N GLY A 802 -10.59 27.21 28.30
CA GLY A 802 -9.55 28.22 28.11
C GLY A 802 -10.11 29.61 27.79
N GLU A 803 -9.48 30.31 26.86
CA GLU A 803 -9.82 31.68 26.41
C GLU A 803 -10.80 31.69 25.22
N ASN A 804 -11.29 30.52 24.80
CA ASN A 804 -12.27 30.40 23.72
C ASN A 804 -13.56 31.18 24.01
N TYR A 805 -14.11 31.82 23.00
CA TYR A 805 -15.34 32.62 23.11
C TYR A 805 -16.18 32.54 21.83
N LEU A 806 -17.50 32.42 22.01
CA LEU A 806 -18.49 32.49 20.93
C LEU A 806 -19.63 33.42 21.35
N ASN A 807 -19.84 34.50 20.59
CA ASN A 807 -20.98 35.39 20.79
C ASN A 807 -22.25 34.79 20.16
N SER A 808 -22.84 33.78 20.81
CA SER A 808 -24.05 33.10 20.29
C SER A 808 -25.23 34.07 20.13
N ALA A 809 -25.37 35.04 21.04
CA ALA A 809 -26.41 36.06 20.97
C ALA A 809 -26.34 36.88 19.67
N PHE A 810 -25.13 37.26 19.22
CA PHE A 810 -24.95 37.93 17.94
C PHE A 810 -25.52 37.11 16.76
N PHE A 811 -25.19 35.81 16.68
CA PHE A 811 -25.65 34.97 15.58
C PHE A 811 -27.17 34.70 15.62
N GLU A 812 -27.75 34.63 16.81
CA GLU A 812 -29.19 34.37 17.01
C GLU A 812 -30.08 35.62 16.89
N GLU A 813 -29.54 36.81 17.09
CA GLU A 813 -30.29 38.08 17.00
C GLU A 813 -30.10 38.81 15.66
N ALA A 814 -29.01 38.53 14.93
CA ALA A 814 -28.72 39.17 13.65
C ALA A 814 -29.76 38.86 12.55
N PRO A 815 -29.98 39.77 11.57
CA PRO A 815 -30.87 39.52 10.43
C PRO A 815 -30.50 38.24 9.67
N ASN A 816 -31.49 37.38 9.39
CA ASN A 816 -31.26 36.13 8.64
C ASN A 816 -31.57 36.31 7.14
N LYS A 817 -30.55 36.14 6.30
CA LYS A 817 -30.59 36.20 4.84
C LYS A 817 -30.93 34.86 4.17
N LEU A 818 -31.24 33.82 4.95
CA LEU A 818 -31.51 32.49 4.41
C LEU A 818 -32.59 32.49 3.30
N LEU A 819 -33.71 33.20 3.51
CA LEU A 819 -34.83 33.21 2.56
C LEU A 819 -34.58 34.09 1.34
N ASP A 820 -33.63 35.02 1.42
CA ASP A 820 -33.19 35.81 0.28
C ASP A 820 -32.40 34.93 -0.71
N LEU A 821 -31.61 33.97 -0.19
CA LEU A 821 -30.80 33.04 -1.00
C LEU A 821 -31.55 31.78 -1.42
N VAL A 822 -32.30 31.18 -0.48
CA VAL A 822 -33.03 29.93 -0.68
C VAL A 822 -34.48 30.12 -0.20
N PRO A 823 -35.38 30.68 -1.04
CA PRO A 823 -36.76 31.00 -0.63
C PRO A 823 -37.58 29.80 -0.14
N SER A 824 -37.19 28.58 -0.53
CA SER A 824 -37.86 27.34 -0.11
C SER A 824 -37.42 26.83 1.27
N ALA A 825 -36.42 27.45 1.91
CA ALA A 825 -35.81 26.99 3.16
C ALA A 825 -36.51 27.52 4.43
N GLY A 826 -37.75 28.05 4.34
CA GLY A 826 -38.52 28.61 5.46
C GLY A 826 -38.56 27.75 6.73
N LYS A 827 -38.60 26.43 6.58
CA LYS A 827 -38.62 25.50 7.72
C LYS A 827 -37.30 25.43 8.52
N TRP A 828 -36.21 26.01 7.99
CA TRP A 828 -34.86 25.95 8.56
C TRP A 828 -34.36 27.30 9.09
N GLU A 829 -35.18 28.35 9.08
CA GLU A 829 -34.79 29.71 9.48
C GLU A 829 -34.33 29.81 10.95
N ASP A 830 -34.86 28.93 11.80
CA ASP A 830 -34.46 28.79 13.21
C ASP A 830 -33.19 27.95 13.42
N THR A 831 -32.73 27.22 12.40
CA THR A 831 -31.58 26.29 12.49
C THR A 831 -30.36 26.81 11.73
N VAL A 832 -30.55 27.45 10.58
CA VAL A 832 -29.47 27.97 9.72
C VAL A 832 -29.65 29.48 9.56
N ARG A 833 -28.66 30.23 10.00
CA ARG A 833 -28.61 31.70 9.96
C ARG A 833 -27.56 32.12 8.93
N VAL A 834 -27.96 32.87 7.91
CA VAL A 834 -27.04 33.51 6.97
C VAL A 834 -26.99 34.99 7.30
N ILE A 835 -25.82 35.54 7.58
CA ILE A 835 -25.66 36.92 8.05
C ILE A 835 -24.61 37.61 7.20
N ASP A 836 -24.99 38.70 6.53
CA ASP A 836 -24.07 39.54 5.79
C ASP A 836 -23.46 40.59 6.73
N ALA A 837 -22.14 40.73 6.70
CA ALA A 837 -21.41 41.67 7.57
C ALA A 837 -21.88 43.13 7.38
N ALA A 838 -22.30 43.48 6.15
CA ALA A 838 -22.83 44.80 5.81
C ALA A 838 -24.14 45.16 6.55
N ASP A 839 -24.94 44.16 6.97
CA ASP A 839 -26.20 44.38 7.66
C ASP A 839 -26.02 44.63 9.17
N VAL A 840 -24.87 44.23 9.72
CA VAL A 840 -24.61 44.24 11.17
C VAL A 840 -23.49 45.20 11.58
N ALA A 841 -22.51 45.48 10.70
CA ALA A 841 -21.41 46.40 11.00
C ALA A 841 -21.72 47.83 10.52
N LYS A 842 -22.21 48.68 11.43
CA LYS A 842 -22.68 50.05 11.07
C LYS A 842 -21.56 51.04 10.70
N ASN A 843 -20.29 50.77 11.05
CA ASN A 843 -19.09 51.49 10.60
C ASN A 843 -17.85 50.63 10.91
N GLY A 844 -17.11 50.18 9.89
CA GLY A 844 -15.78 49.57 10.01
C GLY A 844 -15.68 48.03 9.82
N GLY A 845 -16.79 47.35 9.54
CA GLY A 845 -16.76 45.95 9.07
C GLY A 845 -16.42 44.92 10.16
N ILE A 846 -16.25 43.66 9.76
CA ILE A 846 -15.89 42.55 10.65
C ILE A 846 -14.54 42.00 10.21
N ARG A 847 -13.57 41.98 11.11
CA ARG A 847 -12.21 41.52 10.83
C ARG A 847 -11.91 40.18 11.45
N ILE A 848 -10.94 39.49 10.85
CA ILE A 848 -10.32 38.29 11.39
C ILE A 848 -8.81 38.42 11.38
N ILE A 849 -8.19 38.04 12.50
CA ILE A 849 -6.76 37.79 12.63
C ILE A 849 -6.63 36.32 13.03
N ALA A 850 -5.99 35.52 12.18
CA ALA A 850 -5.75 34.11 12.40
C ALA A 850 -4.25 33.84 12.36
N ASP A 851 -3.70 33.32 13.45
CA ASP A 851 -2.35 32.82 13.58
C ASP A 851 -2.38 31.29 13.69
N ALA A 852 -2.10 30.62 12.59
CA ALA A 852 -2.04 29.15 12.57
C ALA A 852 -0.81 28.61 13.32
N LEU A 853 0.28 29.39 13.42
CA LEU A 853 1.51 28.98 14.10
C LEU A 853 1.34 29.00 15.62
N HIS A 854 0.77 30.08 16.14
CA HIS A 854 0.48 30.23 17.57
C HIS A 854 -0.92 29.70 17.95
N GLN A 855 -1.67 29.19 16.99
CA GLN A 855 -3.01 28.62 17.15
C GLN A 855 -4.04 29.57 17.80
N THR A 856 -4.04 30.83 17.35
CA THR A 856 -4.99 31.85 17.82
C THR A 856 -5.82 32.39 16.67
N VAL A 857 -7.11 32.62 16.91
CA VAL A 857 -8.01 33.31 15.99
C VAL A 857 -8.82 34.31 16.77
N SER A 858 -8.90 35.53 16.26
CA SER A 858 -9.75 36.58 16.81
C SER A 858 -10.57 37.22 15.70
N CYS A 859 -11.88 37.10 15.82
CA CYS A 859 -12.87 37.72 14.94
C CYS A 859 -13.66 38.77 15.73
N TYR A 860 -13.69 39.99 15.22
CA TYR A 860 -14.21 41.14 15.95
C TYR A 860 -14.81 42.22 15.04
N PHE A 861 -15.66 43.06 15.62
CA PHE A 861 -16.11 44.30 14.98
C PHE A 861 -14.97 45.31 14.95
N ASP A 862 -14.54 45.71 13.75
CA ASP A 862 -13.58 46.79 13.59
C ASP A 862 -14.36 48.11 13.64
N ARG A 863 -14.35 48.78 14.80
CA ARG A 863 -14.94 50.10 14.97
C ARG A 863 -13.81 51.13 14.80
N GLN A 864 -13.66 51.67 13.59
CA GLN A 864 -12.70 52.76 13.33
C GLN A 864 -12.95 54.00 14.18
#